data_AF-A0A545TBX3-F1
#
_entry.id   AF-A0A545TBX3-F1
#
_cell.length_a   1.000
_cell.length_b   1.000
_cell.length_c   1.000
_cell.angle_alpha   90.00
_cell.angle_beta   90.00
_cell.angle_gamma   90.00
#
_symmetry.space_group_name_H-M   'P 1'
#
loop_
_entity.id
_entity.type
_entity.pdbx_description
1 polymer ?
#
loop_
_entity_poly.entity_id
_entity_poly.type
_entity_poly.pdbx_seq_one_letter_code
_entity_poly.pdbx_strand_id
1 'polypeptide(L)'
;MSIISKADIKGFIKQCQQSSHESYEQFKLLLLELEAQDTRPRALQFLNALVAYVDEAQPSNCHFQLLRQNILDYKDRTVNLRLFQFPSTFLPEAWSFTFYEGLIRYPSTDYFQKQMVELGCGIGWITIALALRYAPQTIFGLDINPKAIVCAKLNLFLNAYDQHGNQMLVADGSALIDRVKFYESNLFSHFEGDDKVELDRIIGCIPQVLNPEPEAMEDLIAETSSDEYLHSLSNYFAKQGFIEDQFGLGLIASAVEQSIPILKSNGKLILNLGGRPGRNVLERLMQRRGFRVRRVWQTQVEQAADTEIDALVDIEKSVGHRFEFYMSANSDTPIDATTALEYAKAGGKIYHSVDVYEAEMLFPQQVKSIYSSVDKIGGNALRSAIDLTYDNFDDAEERYSFLAFLAEQLQKISYFPYQSTTGLDYFRQQLSEYFRYYLRVDIKESNLVVTPGRRELLDSLLINYQPSLVLVEKSLGQLLDQTSLASSAQLLHVPAKVEYILELVEKLKPKMVVTSINEYEIQSSHLIGQLVECCIRNNCLLIIDLTNNIDLSSQPEIHGVYRYLSNNGLPGNLVIMAALINNRVYQNYTLNFTLINNSLMVKNLADAAELTYSRTPFLKQLYYAHLLEELLYFQRTRATEIESVGAPGSGYLLTLSENASKAFSHPAIAGNHLGFDDDTVRLDYGENELPTPELLKEFLFESYLVRKYLPEEVSADDPLRRVLARRFKIPKNLYSKIVYGNGVAPIYAALLKLCIKEGKQIIIPSGSYGYFKAAAEYEKLSYIELKTQESALFKITPELLRECLARNPGSWLLLNAPIINPTGVIYNQSELSELIAIATEYDSTVIVDCIFSGLEFEADLSWDLSENIEAISRTKQSRLVLMGGLSKEFSAGGIRFGYSWSTSKRLLLALETEIPHSPHFTLGYAARKLISAQLTHDKELIQHLQHQRETLKKRARLLTEVLENNGWQVIPPQGGLFLVAKPQRLIEKQKLDLVTAGDTITQKLFEEKNLVINNSTWTGLPGYCRFVLSGNDSDFAESVKRLREFHLG
;
A
#
# COMPACT_ATOMS: atom_id res chain seq x y z
N MET A 1 24.68 67.86 1.97
CA MET A 1 24.52 66.84 3.03
C MET A 1 24.32 67.56 4.34
N SER A 2 23.12 67.50 4.94
CA SER A 2 22.89 68.07 6.27
C SER A 2 23.58 67.21 7.32
N ILE A 3 24.35 67.84 8.21
CA ILE A 3 24.92 67.17 9.38
C ILE A 3 23.76 66.68 10.25
N ILE A 4 23.71 65.37 10.54
CA ILE A 4 22.71 64.79 11.44
C ILE A 4 22.93 65.41 12.82
N SER A 5 21.93 66.14 13.32
CA SER A 5 22.07 66.88 14.56
C SER A 5 21.80 65.96 15.76
N LYS A 6 22.43 66.24 16.92
CA LYS A 6 22.08 65.57 18.18
C LYS A 6 20.60 65.76 18.56
N ALA A 7 19.92 66.77 18.01
CA ALA A 7 18.49 66.99 18.22
C ALA A 7 17.64 65.95 17.49
N ASP A 8 18.05 65.54 16.29
CA ASP A 8 17.36 64.52 15.48
C ASP A 8 17.38 63.15 16.19
N ILE A 9 18.55 62.75 16.70
CA ILE A 9 18.73 61.50 17.47
C ILE A 9 17.90 61.53 18.77
N LYS A 10 17.92 62.65 19.50
CA LYS A 10 17.11 62.80 20.72
C LYS A 10 15.61 62.78 20.42
N GLY A 11 15.19 63.34 19.28
CA GLY A 11 13.80 63.28 18.81
C GLY A 11 13.35 61.84 18.55
N PHE A 12 14.18 61.05 17.86
CA PHE A 12 13.94 59.64 17.61
C PHE A 12 13.84 58.82 18.90
N ILE A 13 14.80 58.98 19.82
CA ILE A 13 14.77 58.31 21.13
C ILE A 13 13.48 58.64 21.90
N LYS A 14 13.04 59.90 21.86
CA LYS A 14 11.79 60.31 22.54
C LYS A 14 10.55 59.61 21.97
N GLN A 15 10.53 59.30 20.67
CA GLN A 15 9.45 58.50 20.08
C GLN A 15 9.52 57.04 20.56
N CYS A 16 10.72 56.44 20.54
CA CYS A 16 10.94 55.06 21.03
C CYS A 16 10.68 54.85 22.53
N GLN A 17 10.58 55.92 23.32
CA GLN A 17 10.23 55.90 24.75
C GLN A 17 8.72 55.91 25.01
N GLN A 18 7.88 56.18 24.00
CA GLN A 18 6.43 56.31 24.19
C GLN A 18 5.73 54.95 24.34
N SER A 19 6.08 54.01 23.47
CA SER A 19 5.59 52.64 23.50
C SER A 19 6.47 51.73 22.64
N SER A 20 6.33 50.42 22.80
CA SER A 20 6.98 49.44 21.94
C SER A 20 6.50 49.49 20.50
N HIS A 21 5.23 49.79 20.26
CA HIS A 21 4.67 49.98 18.92
C HIS A 21 5.27 51.21 18.23
N GLU A 22 5.36 52.35 18.93
CA GLU A 22 5.98 53.56 18.37
C GLU A 22 7.48 53.33 18.09
N SER A 23 8.19 52.63 18.99
CA SER A 23 9.57 52.21 18.76
C SER A 23 9.69 51.38 17.47
N TYR A 24 8.83 50.38 17.29
CA TYR A 24 8.78 49.56 16.08
C TYR A 24 8.55 50.38 14.81
N GLU A 25 7.55 51.27 14.79
CA GLU A 25 7.23 52.11 13.63
C GLU A 25 8.38 53.04 13.24
N GLN A 26 9.07 53.66 14.20
CA GLN A 26 10.22 54.53 13.92
C GLN A 26 11.38 53.76 13.28
N PHE A 27 11.65 52.54 13.76
CA PHE A 27 12.69 51.67 13.19
C PHE A 27 12.29 51.09 11.84
N LYS A 28 11.00 50.84 11.61
CA LYS A 28 10.47 50.43 10.31
C LYS A 28 10.60 51.53 9.26
N LEU A 29 10.31 52.79 9.62
CA LEU A 29 10.55 53.95 8.75
C LEU A 29 12.05 54.10 8.42
N LEU A 30 12.92 53.97 9.41
CA LEU A 30 14.37 53.99 9.19
C LEU A 30 14.83 52.85 8.27
N LEU A 31 14.25 51.65 8.42
CA LEU A 31 14.56 50.51 7.55
C LEU A 31 14.17 50.78 6.09
N LEU A 32 13.01 51.40 5.83
CA LEU A 32 12.61 51.80 4.47
C LEU A 32 13.63 52.75 3.83
N GLU A 33 14.17 53.71 4.60
CA GLU A 33 15.22 54.60 4.12
C GLU A 33 16.56 53.88 3.88
N LEU A 34 16.88 52.84 4.65
CA LEU A 34 18.07 52.01 4.48
C LEU A 34 17.97 51.10 3.24
N GLU A 35 16.79 50.55 2.97
CA GLU A 35 16.54 49.69 1.81
C GLU A 35 16.61 50.47 0.49
N ALA A 36 16.10 51.72 0.45
CA ALA A 36 16.15 52.57 -0.73
C ALA A 36 17.56 53.13 -1.03
N GLN A 37 18.06 52.90 -2.26
CA GLN A 37 19.43 53.25 -2.66
C GLN A 37 19.76 54.75 -2.52
N ASP A 38 18.82 55.63 -2.83
CA ASP A 38 19.03 57.09 -2.81
C ASP A 38 19.14 57.66 -1.38
N THR A 39 18.45 57.05 -0.42
CA THR A 39 18.40 57.51 0.98
C THR A 39 19.37 56.76 1.89
N ARG A 40 19.82 55.57 1.49
CA ARG A 40 20.70 54.69 2.29
C ARG A 40 21.94 55.38 2.87
N PRO A 41 22.73 56.19 2.15
CA PRO A 41 23.93 56.80 2.73
C PRO A 41 23.62 57.70 3.93
N ARG A 42 22.51 58.45 3.88
CA ARG A 42 22.05 59.30 4.98
C ARG A 42 21.48 58.46 6.13
N ALA A 43 20.69 57.44 5.82
CA ALA A 43 20.11 56.56 6.82
C ALA A 43 21.18 55.74 7.58
N LEU A 44 22.26 55.31 6.90
CA LEU A 44 23.42 54.66 7.53
C LEU A 44 24.16 55.61 8.48
N GLN A 45 24.35 56.87 8.09
CA GLN A 45 24.92 57.88 8.98
C GLN A 45 24.03 58.08 10.22
N PHE A 46 22.71 58.08 10.05
CA PHE A 46 21.77 58.21 11.16
C PHE A 46 21.83 57.01 12.10
N LEU A 47 21.79 55.81 11.54
CA LEU A 47 21.85 54.55 12.29
C LEU A 47 23.16 54.45 13.10
N ASN A 48 24.31 54.78 12.51
CA ASN A 48 25.59 54.80 13.22
C ASN A 48 25.63 55.88 14.32
N ALA A 49 25.08 57.07 14.07
CA ALA A 49 24.99 58.14 15.07
C ALA A 49 24.04 57.76 16.23
N LEU A 50 22.95 57.05 15.93
CA LEU A 50 22.02 56.51 16.92
C LEU A 50 22.71 55.48 17.83
N VAL A 51 23.42 54.52 17.24
CA VAL A 51 24.19 53.51 17.99
C VAL A 51 25.24 54.16 18.89
N ALA A 52 26.02 55.10 18.36
CA ALA A 52 27.02 55.82 19.15
C ALA A 52 26.40 56.61 20.31
N TYR A 53 25.25 57.25 20.07
CA TYR A 53 24.51 57.96 21.12
C TYR A 53 23.98 57.02 22.21
N VAL A 54 23.43 55.86 21.83
CA VAL A 54 22.91 54.87 22.79
C VAL A 54 24.04 54.28 23.64
N ASP A 55 25.19 53.99 23.02
CA ASP A 55 26.39 53.50 23.72
C ASP A 55 26.93 54.54 24.73
N GLU A 56 26.95 55.83 24.37
CA GLU A 56 27.44 56.90 25.25
C GLU A 56 26.44 57.32 26.33
N ALA A 57 25.16 57.47 25.98
CA ALA A 57 24.17 58.14 26.82
C ALA A 57 23.28 57.18 27.62
N GLN A 58 23.26 55.89 27.27
CA GLN A 58 22.45 54.83 27.90
C GLN A 58 21.03 55.30 28.28
N PRO A 59 20.21 55.71 27.30
CA PRO A 59 18.90 56.29 27.56
C PRO A 59 17.97 55.27 28.25
N SER A 60 17.35 55.65 29.37
CA SER A 60 16.39 54.82 30.09
C SER A 60 15.01 54.79 29.41
N ASN A 61 14.20 53.78 29.74
CA ASN A 61 12.81 53.60 29.26
C ASN A 61 12.65 53.49 27.74
N CYS A 62 13.69 53.07 27.02
CA CYS A 62 13.56 52.79 25.58
C CYS A 62 12.96 51.39 25.39
N HIS A 63 12.00 51.26 24.47
CA HIS A 63 11.45 49.95 24.09
C HIS A 63 12.31 49.28 23.01
N PHE A 64 13.62 49.22 23.25
CA PHE A 64 14.61 48.48 22.48
C PHE A 64 15.92 48.33 23.26
N GLN A 65 16.76 47.39 22.86
CA GLN A 65 18.10 47.18 23.42
C GLN A 65 19.17 47.09 22.33
N LEU A 66 20.38 47.56 22.66
CA LEU A 66 21.58 47.31 21.87
C LEU A 66 22.46 46.29 22.58
N LEU A 67 22.89 45.28 21.83
CA LEU A 67 23.69 44.15 22.29
C LEU A 67 24.95 44.01 21.46
N ARG A 68 25.95 43.37 22.05
CA ARG A 68 27.25 43.10 21.45
C ARG A 68 27.53 41.61 21.55
N GLN A 69 27.54 40.92 20.41
CA GLN A 69 27.76 39.48 20.36
C GLN A 69 29.12 39.15 19.73
N ASN A 70 29.98 38.46 20.47
CA ASN A 70 31.25 37.99 19.93
C ASN A 70 31.02 36.76 19.04
N ILE A 71 31.60 36.79 17.85
CA ILE A 71 31.63 35.69 16.88
C ILE A 71 33.05 35.55 16.32
N LEU A 72 33.32 34.45 15.61
CA LEU A 72 34.57 34.26 14.90
C LEU A 72 34.37 34.49 13.40
N ASP A 73 35.17 35.38 12.80
CA ASP A 73 35.18 35.60 11.35
C ASP A 73 35.87 34.47 10.58
N TYR A 74 35.95 34.60 9.26
CA TYR A 74 36.60 33.62 8.37
C TYR A 74 38.12 33.46 8.60
N LYS A 75 38.75 34.31 9.43
CA LYS A 75 40.17 34.23 9.83
C LYS A 75 40.31 33.81 11.30
N ASP A 76 39.24 33.29 11.90
CA ASP A 76 39.16 32.95 13.32
C ASP A 76 39.49 34.11 14.26
N ARG A 77 39.25 35.34 13.81
CA ARG A 77 39.36 36.54 14.66
C ARG A 77 38.03 36.83 15.31
N THR A 78 38.07 37.24 16.58
CA THR A 78 36.87 37.70 17.26
C THR A 78 36.37 39.00 16.63
N VAL A 79 35.14 38.96 16.12
CA VAL A 79 34.39 40.12 15.62
C VAL A 79 33.17 40.31 16.52
N ASN A 80 32.82 41.56 16.76
CA ASN A 80 31.67 41.91 17.59
C ASN A 80 30.51 42.35 16.70
N LEU A 81 29.43 41.55 16.69
CA LEU A 81 28.18 41.94 16.06
C LEU A 81 27.47 42.98 16.92
N ARG A 82 27.06 44.08 16.28
CA ARG A 82 26.19 45.09 16.86
C ARG A 82 24.76 44.69 16.56
N LEU A 83 23.99 44.35 17.60
CA LEU A 83 22.65 43.81 17.45
C LEU A 83 21.64 44.71 18.17
N PHE A 84 20.64 45.12 17.44
CA PHE A 84 19.41 45.71 17.93
C PHE A 84 18.42 44.60 18.33
N GLN A 85 17.51 44.90 19.26
CA GLN A 85 16.48 43.99 19.72
C GLN A 85 15.24 44.77 20.23
N PHE A 86 14.04 44.27 19.91
CA PHE A 86 12.78 44.72 20.51
C PHE A 86 12.35 43.83 21.69
N PRO A 87 11.56 44.34 22.65
CA PRO A 87 11.05 43.53 23.77
C PRO A 87 10.32 42.24 23.38
N SER A 88 9.66 42.21 22.21
CA SER A 88 8.94 41.06 21.67
C SER A 88 9.79 40.07 20.86
N THR A 89 11.13 40.14 20.99
CA THR A 89 12.07 39.24 20.30
C THR A 89 13.05 38.62 21.29
N PHE A 90 13.55 37.41 21.03
CA PHE A 90 14.42 36.67 21.96
C PHE A 90 15.87 37.18 21.98
N LEU A 91 16.48 37.17 23.17
CA LEU A 91 17.91 37.44 23.37
C LEU A 91 18.76 36.28 22.81
N PRO A 92 20.02 36.53 22.41
CA PRO A 92 21.01 35.47 22.32
C PRO A 92 21.16 34.79 23.69
N GLU A 93 20.55 33.63 23.84
CA GLU A 93 20.50 32.83 25.07
C GLU A 93 21.11 31.45 24.87
N ALA A 94 21.16 30.64 25.93
CA ALA A 94 21.86 29.36 25.96
C ALA A 94 21.46 28.42 24.81
N TRP A 95 20.20 28.44 24.38
CA TRP A 95 19.72 27.67 23.21
C TRP A 95 20.40 28.09 21.91
N SER A 96 20.37 29.39 21.61
CA SER A 96 20.98 29.95 20.39
C SER A 96 22.51 29.80 20.37
N PHE A 97 23.17 29.87 21.53
CA PHE A 97 24.60 29.59 21.66
C PHE A 97 24.93 28.13 21.39
N THR A 98 24.16 27.20 21.98
CA THR A 98 24.31 25.76 21.74
C THR A 98 24.17 25.45 20.26
N PHE A 99 23.19 26.09 19.61
CA PHE A 99 22.99 25.92 18.19
C PHE A 99 24.18 26.43 17.37
N TYR A 100 24.63 27.66 17.63
CA TYR A 100 25.80 28.24 16.96
C TYR A 100 27.06 27.39 17.18
N GLU A 101 27.30 26.90 18.40
CA GLU A 101 28.40 25.97 18.70
C GLU A 101 28.33 24.70 17.87
N GLY A 102 27.14 24.12 17.70
CA GLY A 102 26.93 22.98 16.82
C GLY A 102 27.22 23.30 15.35
N LEU A 103 26.78 24.46 14.88
CA LEU A 103 26.96 24.91 13.49
C LEU A 103 28.43 25.22 13.15
N ILE A 104 29.21 25.78 14.08
CA ILE A 104 30.62 26.10 13.80
C ILE A 104 31.56 24.87 13.83
N ARG A 105 31.04 23.67 14.12
CA ARG A 105 31.79 22.41 14.04
C ARG A 105 31.96 21.87 12.63
N TYR A 106 31.16 22.36 11.69
CA TYR A 106 31.25 21.97 10.29
C TYR A 106 32.42 22.69 9.59
N PRO A 107 33.09 22.02 8.63
CA PRO A 107 34.11 22.67 7.82
C PRO A 107 33.51 23.77 6.93
N SER A 108 34.32 24.75 6.53
CA SER A 108 33.85 25.84 5.65
C SER A 108 33.25 25.36 4.33
N THR A 109 33.68 24.20 3.83
CA THR A 109 33.15 23.56 2.60
C THR A 109 31.66 23.21 2.68
N ASP A 110 31.11 23.05 3.89
CA ASP A 110 29.70 22.73 4.09
C ASP A 110 28.77 23.96 3.94
N TYR A 111 29.35 25.16 3.88
CA TYR A 111 28.66 26.44 3.84
C TYR A 111 29.06 27.32 2.65
N PHE A 112 30.33 27.26 2.23
CA PHE A 112 30.88 28.10 1.17
C PHE A 112 30.13 27.90 -0.15
N GLN A 113 29.68 29.01 -0.75
CA GLN A 113 28.89 29.00 -2.00
C GLN A 113 27.66 28.08 -1.97
N LYS A 114 27.07 27.86 -0.78
CA LYS A 114 25.84 27.08 -0.61
C LYS A 114 24.62 27.98 -0.52
N GLN A 115 23.47 27.49 -1.00
CA GLN A 115 22.17 28.11 -0.72
C GLN A 115 21.60 27.54 0.57
N MET A 116 21.24 28.43 1.49
CA MET A 116 20.88 28.05 2.85
C MET A 116 19.64 28.77 3.35
N VAL A 117 18.93 28.16 4.29
CA VAL A 117 17.88 28.82 5.06
C VAL A 117 18.05 28.57 6.54
N GLU A 118 17.76 29.58 7.36
CA GLU A 118 17.60 29.49 8.80
C GLU A 118 16.13 29.68 9.17
N LEU A 119 15.51 28.66 9.76
CA LEU A 119 14.16 28.71 10.31
C LEU A 119 14.18 29.21 11.76
N GLY A 120 13.32 30.17 12.07
CA GLY A 120 13.30 30.82 13.38
C GLY A 120 14.53 31.68 13.58
N CYS A 121 14.88 32.51 12.58
CA CYS A 121 16.12 33.29 12.63
C CYS A 121 16.12 34.38 13.71
N GLY A 122 14.96 34.71 14.29
CA GLY A 122 14.81 35.74 15.31
C GLY A 122 15.38 37.07 14.84
N ILE A 123 16.32 37.63 15.61
CA ILE A 123 17.00 38.90 15.29
C ILE A 123 18.15 38.75 14.26
N GLY A 124 18.31 37.59 13.63
CA GLY A 124 19.21 37.34 12.49
C GLY A 124 20.70 37.18 12.82
N TRP A 125 21.08 37.05 14.10
CA TRP A 125 22.49 37.09 14.48
C TRP A 125 23.28 35.86 14.02
N ILE A 126 22.70 34.66 14.08
CA ILE A 126 23.33 33.41 13.60
C ILE A 126 23.48 33.49 12.08
N THR A 127 22.44 33.92 11.37
CA THR A 127 22.43 34.12 9.92
C THR A 127 23.60 35.00 9.47
N ILE A 128 23.77 36.15 10.14
CA ILE A 128 24.84 37.11 9.87
C ILE A 128 26.21 36.52 10.23
N ALA A 129 26.32 35.83 11.37
CA ALA A 129 27.56 35.22 11.83
C ALA A 129 28.08 34.14 10.87
N LEU A 130 27.19 33.27 10.38
CA LEU A 130 27.53 32.25 9.40
C LEU A 130 27.95 32.87 8.07
N ALA A 131 27.26 33.93 7.62
CA ALA A 131 27.62 34.62 6.39
C ALA A 131 29.03 35.24 6.45
N LEU A 132 29.36 35.91 7.57
CA LEU A 132 30.68 36.48 7.81
C LEU A 132 31.79 35.43 7.93
N ARG A 133 31.48 34.27 8.53
CA ARG A 133 32.46 33.20 8.75
C ARG A 133 32.71 32.36 7.50
N TYR A 134 31.66 32.06 6.72
CA TYR A 134 31.72 31.01 5.72
C TYR A 134 31.41 31.42 4.27
N ALA A 135 30.94 32.65 4.02
CA ALA A 135 30.61 33.13 2.68
C ALA A 135 29.70 32.16 1.87
N PRO A 136 28.46 31.91 2.33
CA PRO A 136 27.48 31.16 1.55
C PRO A 136 27.12 31.92 0.27
N GLN A 137 26.54 31.22 -0.71
CA GLN A 137 26.04 31.88 -1.92
C GLN A 137 24.93 32.85 -1.54
N THR A 138 23.96 32.34 -0.77
CA THR A 138 22.86 33.08 -0.16
C THR A 138 22.43 32.35 1.10
N ILE A 139 22.10 33.09 2.17
CA ILE A 139 21.41 32.57 3.34
C ILE A 139 20.12 33.38 3.59
N PHE A 140 19.01 32.66 3.69
CA PHE A 140 17.68 33.20 3.96
C PHE A 140 17.36 33.01 5.45
N GLY A 141 17.13 34.07 6.21
CA GLY A 141 16.56 33.98 7.55
C GLY A 141 15.04 34.13 7.49
N LEU A 142 14.32 33.13 7.99
CA LEU A 142 12.87 33.06 7.99
C LEU A 142 12.34 33.05 9.42
N ASP A 143 11.34 33.88 9.69
CA ASP A 143 10.66 33.94 10.98
C ASP A 143 9.19 34.35 10.78
N ILE A 144 8.29 33.85 11.62
CA ILE A 144 6.87 34.23 11.56
C ILE A 144 6.61 35.58 12.23
N ASN A 145 7.50 36.03 13.13
CA ASN A 145 7.32 37.29 13.84
C ASN A 145 7.81 38.47 12.98
N PRO A 146 6.91 39.37 12.51
CA PRO A 146 7.30 40.50 11.66
C PRO A 146 8.27 41.46 12.36
N LYS A 147 8.17 41.63 13.69
CA LYS A 147 9.10 42.46 14.47
C LYS A 147 10.51 41.87 14.52
N ALA A 148 10.62 40.54 14.56
CA ALA A 148 11.91 39.85 14.48
C ALA A 148 12.59 40.08 13.13
N ILE A 149 11.84 40.03 12.03
CA ILE A 149 12.37 40.27 10.68
C ILE A 149 12.84 41.71 10.47
N VAL A 150 12.06 42.71 10.92
CA VAL A 150 12.50 44.12 10.87
C VAL A 150 13.80 44.29 11.66
N CYS A 151 13.88 43.68 12.85
CA CYS A 151 15.07 43.68 13.68
C CYS A 151 16.28 43.03 12.98
N ALA A 152 16.09 41.86 12.36
CA ALA A 152 17.12 41.13 11.62
C ALA A 152 17.67 41.93 10.44
N LYS A 153 16.80 42.61 9.69
CA LYS A 153 17.22 43.50 8.58
C LYS A 153 18.01 44.70 9.07
N LEU A 154 17.59 45.34 10.16
CA LEU A 154 18.36 46.43 10.78
C LEU A 154 19.74 45.95 11.25
N ASN A 155 19.80 44.76 11.86
CA ASN A 155 21.04 44.11 12.28
C ASN A 155 21.95 43.77 11.09
N LEU A 156 21.38 43.40 9.94
CA LEU A 156 22.17 43.24 8.73
C LEU A 156 22.80 44.55 8.30
N PHE A 157 22.06 45.65 8.23
CA PHE A 157 22.63 46.96 7.89
C PHE A 157 23.70 47.42 8.90
N LEU A 158 23.50 47.17 10.19
CA LEU A 158 24.48 47.46 11.23
C LEU A 158 25.80 46.69 11.06
N ASN A 159 25.77 45.50 10.49
CA ASN A 159 26.95 44.63 10.37
C ASN A 159 27.47 44.49 8.94
N ALA A 160 26.73 44.96 7.94
CA ALA A 160 27.12 44.95 6.53
C ALA A 160 27.86 46.23 6.10
N TYR A 161 27.91 47.26 6.94
CA TYR A 161 28.63 48.51 6.68
C TYR A 161 29.49 48.91 7.88
N ASP A 162 30.70 49.42 7.61
CA ASP A 162 31.56 50.00 8.63
C ASP A 162 31.09 51.41 9.07
N GLN A 163 31.78 52.01 10.04
CA GLN A 163 31.49 53.36 10.54
C GLN A 163 31.66 54.48 9.50
N HIS A 164 32.33 54.19 8.38
CA HIS A 164 32.55 55.11 7.26
C HIS A 164 31.57 54.87 6.09
N GLY A 165 30.69 53.87 6.21
CA GLY A 165 29.72 53.50 5.19
C GLY A 165 30.28 52.58 4.09
N ASN A 166 31.47 52.01 4.26
CA ASN A 166 32.00 51.01 3.32
C ASN A 166 31.37 49.64 3.59
N GLN A 167 31.16 48.85 2.53
CA GLN A 167 30.61 47.50 2.65
C GLN A 167 31.59 46.55 3.34
N MET A 168 31.07 45.75 4.26
CA MET A 168 31.77 44.65 4.89
C MET A 168 31.85 43.47 3.92
N LEU A 169 33.06 42.98 3.66
CA LEU A 169 33.31 41.87 2.75
C LEU A 169 33.41 40.54 3.50
N VAL A 170 32.86 39.49 2.89
CA VAL A 170 33.02 38.10 3.35
C VAL A 170 34.22 37.43 2.68
N ALA A 171 34.49 36.16 3.01
CA ALA A 171 35.72 35.46 2.63
C ALA A 171 36.02 35.42 1.12
N ASP A 172 35.01 35.44 0.25
CA ASP A 172 35.16 35.42 -1.22
C ASP A 172 35.27 36.83 -1.86
N GLY A 173 35.32 37.89 -1.04
CA GLY A 173 35.41 39.27 -1.50
C GLY A 173 34.08 39.92 -1.89
N SER A 174 32.95 39.22 -1.77
CA SER A 174 31.61 39.80 -1.95
C SER A 174 31.13 40.55 -0.70
N ALA A 175 30.14 41.42 -0.86
CA ALA A 175 29.57 42.17 0.27
C ALA A 175 28.57 41.32 1.08
N LEU A 176 28.61 41.44 2.41
CA LEU A 176 27.70 40.73 3.32
C LEU A 176 26.22 40.99 3.00
N ILE A 177 25.89 42.24 2.63
CA ILE A 177 24.52 42.67 2.31
C ILE A 177 23.93 41.90 1.12
N ASP A 178 24.76 41.38 0.23
CA ASP A 178 24.32 40.64 -0.96
C ASP A 178 24.10 39.14 -0.65
N ARG A 179 24.59 38.66 0.50
CA ARG A 179 24.56 37.24 0.90
C ARG A 179 23.39 36.89 1.81
N VAL A 180 22.89 37.84 2.60
CA VAL A 180 21.88 37.58 3.63
C VAL A 180 20.55 38.22 3.23
N LYS A 181 19.46 37.47 3.37
CA LYS A 181 18.10 37.97 3.13
C LYS A 181 17.18 37.54 4.27
N PHE A 182 16.24 38.39 4.66
CA PHE A 182 15.29 38.11 5.74
C PHE A 182 13.85 38.31 5.26
N TYR A 183 12.99 37.34 5.58
CA TYR A 183 11.59 37.34 5.16
C TYR A 183 10.67 36.83 6.27
N GLU A 184 9.50 37.46 6.37
CA GLU A 184 8.41 36.91 7.16
C GLU A 184 7.88 35.65 6.46
N SER A 185 7.82 34.54 7.20
CA SER A 185 7.46 33.24 6.64
C SER A 185 6.98 32.27 7.71
N ASN A 186 5.89 31.56 7.43
CA ASN A 186 5.53 30.38 8.20
C ASN A 186 6.34 29.19 7.67
N LEU A 187 7.41 28.82 8.39
CA LEU A 187 8.37 27.83 7.93
C LEU A 187 8.87 28.19 6.51
N PHE A 188 8.51 27.40 5.49
CA PHE A 188 8.94 27.58 4.11
C PHE A 188 7.91 28.27 3.22
N SER A 189 6.83 28.85 3.77
CA SER A 189 5.75 29.47 2.99
C SER A 189 6.25 30.57 2.04
N HIS A 190 7.36 31.25 2.35
CA HIS A 190 8.01 32.21 1.45
C HIS A 190 8.42 31.61 0.09
N PHE A 191 8.66 30.29 0.04
CA PHE A 191 9.03 29.56 -1.17
C PHE A 191 7.84 28.83 -1.82
N GLU A 192 6.63 28.94 -1.27
CA GLU A 192 5.45 28.30 -1.86
C GLU A 192 5.19 28.83 -3.28
N GLY A 193 5.05 27.90 -4.24
CA GLY A 193 4.83 28.22 -5.65
C GLY A 193 6.11 28.49 -6.46
N ASP A 194 7.30 28.41 -5.86
CA ASP A 194 8.58 28.45 -6.58
C ASP A 194 9.21 27.06 -6.69
N ASP A 195 8.85 26.33 -7.76
CA ASP A 195 9.35 24.98 -8.05
C ASP A 195 10.88 24.91 -8.30
N LYS A 196 11.59 26.05 -8.31
CA LYS A 196 13.03 26.12 -8.60
C LYS A 196 13.91 26.23 -7.35
N VAL A 197 13.32 26.32 -6.16
CA VAL A 197 14.11 26.46 -4.93
C VAL A 197 14.73 25.11 -4.55
N GLU A 198 16.06 25.06 -4.57
CA GLU A 198 16.84 23.91 -4.11
C GLU A 198 17.88 24.35 -3.07
N LEU A 199 17.72 23.89 -1.83
CA LEU A 199 18.55 24.27 -0.70
C LEU A 199 19.64 23.22 -0.43
N ASP A 200 20.89 23.68 -0.24
CA ASP A 200 21.99 22.83 0.21
C ASP A 200 21.93 22.57 1.72
N ARG A 201 21.43 23.54 2.50
CA ARG A 201 21.32 23.44 3.96
C ARG A 201 20.05 24.10 4.47
N ILE A 202 19.39 23.42 5.38
CA ILE A 202 18.31 23.99 6.19
C ILE A 202 18.80 23.89 7.63
N ILE A 203 18.87 25.02 8.30
CA ILE A 203 19.21 25.09 9.72
C ILE A 203 17.98 25.65 10.46
N GLY A 204 17.72 25.22 11.68
CA GLY A 204 16.59 25.76 12.43
C GLY A 204 16.73 25.64 13.94
N CYS A 205 16.40 26.73 14.63
CA CYS A 205 16.16 26.73 16.06
C CYS A 205 14.71 27.18 16.26
N ILE A 206 13.79 26.26 16.02
CA ILE A 206 12.35 26.50 16.09
C ILE A 206 11.76 25.89 17.37
N PRO A 207 10.69 26.48 17.91
CA PRO A 207 10.17 26.16 19.24
C PRO A 207 9.48 24.79 19.33
N GLN A 208 9.37 24.27 20.56
CA GLN A 208 8.64 23.04 20.92
C GLN A 208 7.46 23.38 21.82
N VAL A 209 6.25 23.05 21.40
CA VAL A 209 5.01 23.58 21.99
C VAL A 209 4.08 22.47 22.44
N LEU A 210 3.87 22.34 23.75
CA LEU A 210 2.93 21.37 24.29
C LEU A 210 1.49 21.89 24.13
N ASN A 211 0.65 21.10 23.47
CA ASN A 211 -0.81 21.33 23.34
C ASN A 211 -1.18 22.72 22.76
N PRO A 212 -0.91 22.97 21.47
CA PRO A 212 -1.17 24.28 20.89
C PRO A 212 -2.68 24.59 20.79
N GLU A 213 -3.05 25.86 20.99
CA GLU A 213 -4.43 26.37 20.83
C GLU A 213 -4.71 26.71 19.35
N PRO A 214 -5.56 25.93 18.63
CA PRO A 214 -5.80 26.16 17.21
C PRO A 214 -6.59 27.44 16.92
N GLU A 215 -7.48 27.83 17.84
CA GLU A 215 -8.39 28.99 17.69
C GLU A 215 -7.64 30.33 17.80
N ALA A 216 -6.47 30.37 18.44
CA ALA A 216 -5.65 31.57 18.56
C ALA A 216 -4.95 31.99 17.24
N MET A 217 -5.10 31.21 16.15
CA MET A 217 -4.49 31.45 14.84
C MET A 217 -5.45 31.97 13.76
N GLU A 218 -6.78 31.96 13.96
CA GLU A 218 -7.71 32.49 12.94
C GLU A 218 -7.66 34.02 12.81
N ASP A 219 -7.03 34.71 13.77
CA ASP A 219 -6.68 36.12 13.66
C ASP A 219 -5.38 36.27 12.85
N LEU A 220 -5.45 36.93 11.69
CA LEU A 220 -4.28 37.37 10.92
C LEU A 220 -3.23 37.96 11.87
N ILE A 221 -2.07 37.31 12.01
CA ILE A 221 -0.90 37.86 12.73
C ILE A 221 -0.62 39.22 12.09
N ALA A 222 -0.95 40.28 12.81
CA ALA A 222 -0.82 41.65 12.34
C ALA A 222 0.29 42.35 13.11
N GLU A 223 0.92 43.33 12.47
CA GLU A 223 1.92 44.19 13.12
C GLU A 223 1.38 44.91 14.39
N THR A 224 0.05 45.00 14.50
CA THR A 224 -0.67 45.60 15.63
C THR A 224 -0.86 44.66 16.82
N SER A 225 -0.44 43.39 16.74
CA SER A 225 -0.54 42.43 17.85
C SER A 225 0.30 42.85 19.07
N SER A 226 -0.17 42.50 20.27
CA SER A 226 0.52 42.84 21.52
C SER A 226 1.90 42.18 21.59
N ASP A 227 2.86 42.79 22.30
CA ASP A 227 4.19 42.20 22.44
C ASP A 227 4.17 40.85 23.15
N GLU A 228 3.25 40.66 24.09
CA GLU A 228 3.05 39.39 24.79
C GLU A 228 2.52 38.31 23.83
N TYR A 229 1.60 38.65 22.92
CA TYR A 229 1.11 37.75 21.88
C TYR A 229 2.17 37.46 20.81
N LEU A 230 2.94 38.45 20.38
CA LEU A 230 4.04 38.26 19.43
C LEU A 230 5.21 37.46 20.04
N HIS A 231 5.42 37.60 21.34
CA HIS A 231 6.36 36.78 22.10
C HIS A 231 5.82 35.35 22.26
N SER A 232 4.51 35.18 22.51
CA SER A 232 3.85 33.87 22.62
C SER A 232 3.61 33.19 21.27
N LEU A 233 3.70 33.90 20.15
CA LEU A 233 3.75 33.34 18.79
C LEU A 233 4.97 32.46 18.56
N SER A 234 5.95 32.42 19.47
CA SER A 234 6.90 31.31 19.56
C SER A 234 6.24 29.96 19.90
N ASN A 235 4.93 29.91 20.15
CA ASN A 235 4.20 28.69 20.46
C ASN A 235 3.17 28.29 19.38
N TYR A 236 3.32 28.80 18.16
CA TYR A 236 2.37 28.54 17.08
C TYR A 236 2.55 27.14 16.46
N PHE A 237 1.48 26.34 16.43
CA PHE A 237 1.33 25.22 15.48
C PHE A 237 -0.07 24.58 15.53
N ALA A 238 -0.69 24.22 14.40
CA ALA A 238 -1.93 23.43 14.44
C ALA A 238 -1.65 21.96 14.78
N LYS A 239 -2.50 21.30 15.58
CA LYS A 239 -2.42 19.84 15.77
C LYS A 239 -2.49 19.13 14.41
N GLN A 240 -1.45 18.39 14.05
CA GLN A 240 -1.41 17.59 12.82
C GLN A 240 -1.97 16.18 13.00
N GLY A 241 -2.32 15.81 14.23
CA GLY A 241 -2.85 14.49 14.57
C GLY A 241 -1.76 13.43 14.70
N PHE A 242 -0.50 13.84 14.86
CA PHE A 242 0.64 12.95 15.00
C PHE A 242 0.89 12.59 16.46
N ILE A 243 1.57 11.46 16.71
CA ILE A 243 2.01 11.12 18.07
C ILE A 243 3.00 12.16 18.61
N GLU A 244 3.78 12.77 17.72
CA GLU A 244 4.73 13.84 18.00
C GLU A 244 4.07 15.14 18.51
N ASP A 245 2.79 15.39 18.18
CA ASP A 245 2.05 16.54 18.70
C ASP A 245 1.88 16.46 20.23
N GLN A 246 1.79 15.24 20.77
CA GLN A 246 1.69 15.02 22.23
C GLN A 246 2.95 15.44 22.97
N PHE A 247 4.10 15.47 22.29
CA PHE A 247 5.40 15.86 22.84
C PHE A 247 5.80 17.29 22.46
N GLY A 248 4.90 18.04 21.83
CA GLY A 248 5.14 19.39 21.35
C GLY A 248 6.12 19.49 20.18
N LEU A 249 6.21 18.43 19.38
CA LEU A 249 7.12 18.34 18.24
C LEU A 249 6.41 18.55 16.89
N GLY A 250 5.13 18.96 16.90
CA GLY A 250 4.35 19.15 15.67
C GLY A 250 5.02 20.11 14.67
N LEU A 251 5.44 21.29 15.13
CA LEU A 251 6.13 22.28 14.28
C LEU A 251 7.41 21.71 13.67
N ILE A 252 8.18 20.96 14.47
CA ILE A 252 9.41 20.29 14.03
C ILE A 252 9.08 19.23 12.97
N ALA A 253 8.07 18.41 13.20
CA ALA A 253 7.61 17.40 12.27
C ALA A 253 7.22 18.02 10.92
N SER A 254 6.48 19.12 10.93
CA SER A 254 6.12 19.84 9.70
C SER A 254 7.33 20.45 9.01
N ALA A 255 8.27 21.05 9.75
CA ALA A 255 9.50 21.57 9.17
C ALA A 255 10.33 20.46 8.50
N VAL A 256 10.44 19.29 9.11
CA VAL A 256 11.13 18.14 8.52
C VAL A 256 10.43 17.67 7.25
N GLU A 257 9.09 17.56 7.24
CA GLU A 257 8.36 17.13 6.04
C GLU A 257 8.42 18.14 4.90
N GLN A 258 8.18 19.42 5.19
CA GLN A 258 8.24 20.49 4.18
C GLN A 258 9.66 20.69 3.64
N SER A 259 10.69 20.26 4.38
CA SER A 259 12.07 20.29 3.90
C SER A 259 12.34 19.31 2.76
N ILE A 260 11.62 18.18 2.70
CA ILE A 260 11.89 17.08 1.75
C ILE A 260 11.87 17.55 0.29
N PRO A 261 10.83 18.25 -0.22
CA PRO A 261 10.80 18.67 -1.62
C PRO A 261 11.92 19.65 -1.98
N ILE A 262 12.22 20.62 -1.10
CA ILE A 262 13.13 21.74 -1.36
C ILE A 262 14.61 21.45 -1.05
N LEU A 263 14.90 20.42 -0.26
CA LEU A 263 16.28 20.06 0.08
C LEU A 263 16.94 19.30 -1.09
N LYS A 264 18.15 19.67 -1.48
CA LYS A 264 18.94 18.93 -2.49
C LYS A 264 19.18 17.48 -2.05
N SER A 265 19.47 16.58 -2.99
CA SER A 265 19.73 15.16 -2.67
C SER A 265 20.88 14.95 -1.67
N ASN A 266 21.89 15.82 -1.67
CA ASN A 266 22.99 15.83 -0.69
C ASN A 266 22.86 16.97 0.35
N GLY A 267 21.67 17.54 0.45
CA GLY A 267 21.38 18.59 1.40
C GLY A 267 21.26 18.04 2.82
N LYS A 268 21.44 18.93 3.81
CA LYS A 268 21.37 18.59 5.23
C LYS A 268 20.36 19.46 5.95
N LEU A 269 19.63 18.85 6.87
CA LEU A 269 18.77 19.52 7.84
C LEU A 269 19.49 19.52 9.20
N ILE A 270 19.70 20.69 9.80
CA ILE A 270 20.38 20.83 11.09
C ILE A 270 19.46 21.55 12.07
N LEU A 271 18.97 20.84 13.07
CA LEU A 271 17.97 21.37 14.01
C LEU A 271 18.52 21.41 15.44
N ASN A 272 18.21 22.49 16.15
CA ASN A 272 18.42 22.61 17.57
C ASN A 272 17.12 22.23 18.31
N LEU A 273 17.15 21.18 19.12
CA LEU A 273 15.96 20.61 19.76
C LEU A 273 16.17 20.49 21.27
N GLY A 274 15.13 20.81 22.04
CA GLY A 274 15.10 20.51 23.47
C GLY A 274 14.94 19.00 23.70
N GLY A 275 15.78 18.45 24.56
CA GLY A 275 15.90 17.02 24.85
C GLY A 275 14.85 16.45 25.79
N ARG A 276 13.92 17.26 26.30
CA ARG A 276 12.87 16.83 27.25
C ARG A 276 12.11 15.57 26.76
N PRO A 277 11.67 15.47 25.48
CA PRO A 277 10.99 14.26 24.99
C PRO A 277 11.86 12.99 24.98
N GLY A 278 13.17 13.14 25.11
CA GLY A 278 14.14 12.05 25.08
C GLY A 278 14.68 11.75 23.69
N ARG A 279 15.91 11.26 23.66
CA ARG A 279 16.69 11.07 22.42
C ARG A 279 15.97 10.20 21.38
N ASN A 280 15.37 9.09 21.81
CA ASN A 280 14.71 8.15 20.91
C ASN A 280 13.51 8.78 20.19
N VAL A 281 12.77 9.67 20.86
CA VAL A 281 11.61 10.37 20.25
C VAL A 281 12.10 11.37 19.20
N LEU A 282 13.15 12.15 19.54
CA LEU A 282 13.72 13.15 18.64
C LEU A 282 14.35 12.52 17.39
N GLU A 283 15.14 11.45 17.54
CA GLU A 283 15.73 10.75 16.40
C GLU A 283 14.64 10.08 15.54
N ARG A 284 13.65 9.44 16.18
CA ARG A 284 12.56 8.77 15.47
C ARG A 284 11.73 9.73 14.63
N LEU A 285 11.50 10.96 15.09
CA LEU A 285 10.76 12.00 14.36
C LEU A 285 11.33 12.21 12.96
N MET A 286 12.65 12.25 12.83
CA MET A 286 13.35 12.44 11.55
C MET A 286 13.49 11.10 10.80
N GLN A 287 13.84 10.02 11.50
CA GLN A 287 14.04 8.69 10.89
C GLN A 287 12.79 8.15 10.20
N ARG A 288 11.61 8.31 10.82
CA ARG A 288 10.36 7.84 10.21
C ARG A 288 10.01 8.59 8.92
N ARG A 289 10.63 9.76 8.68
CA ARG A 289 10.46 10.60 7.48
C ARG A 289 11.54 10.35 6.41
N GLY A 290 12.37 9.32 6.59
CA GLY A 290 13.38 8.90 5.62
C GLY A 290 14.76 9.54 5.82
N PHE A 291 15.02 10.14 6.98
CA PHE A 291 16.32 10.74 7.30
C PHE A 291 17.20 9.82 8.15
N ARG A 292 18.48 9.75 7.83
CA ARG A 292 19.53 9.32 8.75
C ARG A 292 19.89 10.48 9.67
N VAL A 293 19.97 10.20 10.96
CA VAL A 293 20.15 11.23 12.00
C VAL A 293 21.47 11.03 12.74
N ARG A 294 22.18 12.13 13.03
CA ARG A 294 23.36 12.15 13.89
C ARG A 294 23.28 13.33 14.85
N ARG A 295 23.52 13.10 16.14
CA ARG A 295 23.72 14.19 17.10
C ARG A 295 25.09 14.81 16.95
N VAL A 296 25.13 16.11 16.68
CA VAL A 296 26.33 16.91 16.42
C VAL A 296 26.88 17.50 17.70
N TRP A 297 25.99 18.01 18.54
CA TRP A 297 26.34 18.71 19.78
C TRP A 297 25.23 18.57 20.82
N GLN A 298 25.59 18.72 22.09
CA GLN A 298 24.66 18.71 23.21
C GLN A 298 25.21 19.61 24.32
N THR A 299 24.32 20.37 24.95
CA THR A 299 24.57 20.97 26.28
C THR A 299 23.40 20.68 27.21
N GLN A 300 23.53 21.02 28.50
CA GLN A 300 22.43 21.04 29.46
C GLN A 300 22.21 22.47 29.96
N VAL A 301 20.97 22.95 29.86
CA VAL A 301 20.59 24.31 30.27
C VAL A 301 19.60 24.24 31.43
N GLU A 302 19.67 25.23 32.33
CA GLU A 302 18.73 25.34 33.45
C GLU A 302 17.31 25.57 32.90
N GLN A 303 16.33 24.84 33.42
CA GLN A 303 14.93 25.03 33.05
C GLN A 303 14.47 26.41 33.50
N ALA A 304 13.84 27.16 32.60
CA ALA A 304 13.27 28.46 32.94
C ALA A 304 12.16 28.29 33.99
N ALA A 305 12.14 29.18 34.99
CA ALA A 305 11.27 29.08 36.16
C ALA A 305 9.76 29.25 35.84
N ASP A 306 9.46 29.79 34.68
CA ASP A 306 8.12 30.04 34.12
C ASP A 306 7.61 28.88 33.24
N THR A 307 8.41 27.83 33.02
CA THR A 307 7.97 26.67 32.24
C THR A 307 7.14 25.72 33.11
N GLU A 308 5.87 25.53 32.78
CA GLU A 308 5.00 24.57 33.45
C GLU A 308 5.40 23.12 33.12
N ILE A 309 5.71 22.32 34.15
CA ILE A 309 6.13 20.91 34.03
C ILE A 309 4.97 19.95 34.30
N ASP A 310 3.90 20.43 34.94
CA ASP A 310 2.72 19.64 35.32
C ASP A 310 2.10 18.92 34.11
N ALA A 311 2.02 19.59 32.95
CA ALA A 311 1.52 18.99 31.71
C ALA A 311 2.36 17.78 31.25
N LEU A 312 3.68 17.82 31.44
CA LEU A 312 4.58 16.71 31.10
C LEU A 312 4.40 15.52 32.07
N VAL A 313 4.14 15.80 33.35
CA VAL A 313 3.83 14.78 34.36
C VAL A 313 2.52 14.06 34.04
N ASP A 314 1.51 14.80 33.58
CA ASP A 314 0.23 14.22 33.20
C ASP A 314 0.34 13.32 31.95
N ILE A 315 1.16 13.73 30.96
CA ILE A 315 1.48 12.89 29.79
C ILE A 315 2.26 11.64 30.22
N GLU A 316 3.26 11.78 31.09
CA GLU A 316 4.08 10.68 31.60
C GLU A 316 3.21 9.62 32.30
N LYS A 317 2.23 10.04 33.10
CA LYS A 317 1.30 9.13 33.79
C LYS A 317 0.28 8.47 32.86
N SER A 318 -0.20 9.19 31.85
CA SER A 318 -1.26 8.69 30.96
C SER A 318 -0.73 7.77 29.86
N VAL A 319 0.45 8.08 29.30
CA VAL A 319 1.05 7.34 28.17
C VAL A 319 2.14 6.38 28.62
N GLY A 320 2.71 6.57 29.82
CA GLY A 320 3.87 5.80 30.30
C GLY A 320 5.19 6.20 29.63
N HIS A 321 5.21 7.31 28.87
CA HIS A 321 6.42 7.86 28.28
C HIS A 321 7.26 8.58 29.33
N ARG A 322 8.58 8.33 29.36
CA ARG A 322 9.49 8.95 30.32
C ARG A 322 10.18 10.17 29.70
N PHE A 323 9.93 11.36 30.25
CA PHE A 323 10.66 12.56 29.87
C PHE A 323 12.06 12.60 30.51
N GLU A 324 12.98 13.37 29.92
CA GLU A 324 14.38 13.44 30.35
C GLU A 324 14.70 14.84 30.92
N PHE A 325 14.92 14.89 32.23
CA PHE A 325 15.43 16.05 32.98
C PHE A 325 16.70 15.70 33.74
N TYR A 326 17.44 16.69 34.22
CA TYR A 326 18.72 16.52 34.89
C TYR A 326 18.79 17.39 36.15
N MET A 327 19.48 16.92 37.19
CA MET A 327 19.63 17.65 38.45
C MET A 327 20.80 18.65 38.44
N SER A 328 21.66 18.61 37.41
CA SER A 328 22.77 19.54 37.22
C SER A 328 23.14 19.62 35.74
N ALA A 329 23.88 20.67 35.34
CA ALA A 329 24.35 20.88 33.96
C ALA A 329 25.40 19.88 33.45
N ASN A 330 25.89 18.98 34.32
CA ASN A 330 26.88 17.95 33.96
C ASN A 330 26.40 16.55 34.39
N SER A 331 25.08 16.34 34.51
CA SER A 331 24.55 15.05 34.95
C SER A 331 24.41 14.11 33.76
N ASP A 332 25.02 12.93 33.83
CA ASP A 332 24.90 11.93 32.77
C ASP A 332 23.59 11.11 32.86
N THR A 333 22.95 11.11 34.02
CA THR A 333 21.72 10.34 34.28
C THR A 333 20.50 11.25 34.29
N PRO A 334 19.46 10.96 33.48
CA PRO A 334 18.22 11.70 33.53
C PRO A 334 17.28 11.20 34.65
N ILE A 335 16.47 12.13 35.17
CA ILE A 335 15.30 11.89 36.01
C ILE A 335 14.02 12.12 35.17
N ASP A 336 12.91 11.52 35.58
CA ASP A 336 11.62 11.66 34.92
C ASP A 336 10.91 12.99 35.27
N ALA A 337 9.83 13.33 34.56
CA ALA A 337 9.12 14.60 34.78
C ALA A 337 8.56 14.68 36.20
N THR A 338 8.04 13.56 36.70
CA THR A 338 7.45 13.49 38.05
C THR A 338 8.49 13.83 39.12
N THR A 339 9.67 13.22 39.04
CA THR A 339 10.78 13.47 39.96
C THR A 339 11.32 14.90 39.81
N ALA A 340 11.42 15.40 38.59
CA ALA A 340 11.89 16.76 38.31
C ALA A 340 10.98 17.81 38.94
N LEU A 341 9.65 17.66 38.82
CA LEU A 341 8.67 18.56 39.41
C LEU A 341 8.76 18.59 40.94
N GLU A 342 8.83 17.42 41.59
CA GLU A 342 8.94 17.34 43.05
C GLU A 342 10.29 17.86 43.56
N TYR A 343 11.38 17.62 42.82
CA TYR A 343 12.69 18.19 43.14
C TYR A 343 12.71 19.72 43.00
N ALA A 344 12.08 20.26 41.95
CA ALA A 344 11.94 21.70 41.74
C ALA A 344 11.10 22.37 42.85
N LYS A 345 9.97 21.76 43.24
CA LYS A 345 9.13 22.23 44.37
C LYS A 345 9.90 22.25 45.69
N ALA A 346 10.87 21.34 45.88
CA ALA A 346 11.76 21.32 47.03
C ALA A 346 12.91 22.35 46.97
N GLY A 347 12.93 23.23 45.96
CA GLY A 347 13.95 24.26 45.75
C GLY A 347 15.18 23.79 44.96
N GLY A 348 15.13 22.59 44.38
CA GLY A 348 16.16 22.06 43.49
C GLY A 348 16.15 22.76 42.12
N LYS A 349 17.32 22.91 41.51
CA LYS A 349 17.43 23.37 40.11
C LYS A 349 17.39 22.17 39.18
N ILE A 350 16.58 22.26 38.14
CA ILE A 350 16.45 21.23 37.10
C ILE A 350 16.96 21.75 35.76
N TYR A 351 17.46 20.84 34.96
CA TYR A 351 18.09 21.12 33.67
C TYR A 351 17.49 20.18 32.62
N HIS A 352 17.53 20.59 31.36
CA HIS A 352 17.22 19.72 30.22
C HIS A 352 18.34 19.83 29.18
N SER A 353 18.50 18.82 28.33
CA SER A 353 19.47 18.93 27.25
C SER A 353 18.94 19.80 26.11
N VAL A 354 19.87 20.47 25.43
CA VAL A 354 19.64 21.11 24.14
C VAL A 354 20.59 20.42 23.16
N ASP A 355 20.03 19.76 22.17
CA ASP A 355 20.73 18.86 21.27
C ASP A 355 20.67 19.39 19.83
N VAL A 356 21.82 19.49 19.18
CA VAL A 356 21.93 19.83 17.76
C VAL A 356 21.99 18.54 16.95
N TYR A 357 20.98 18.30 16.12
CA TYR A 357 20.88 17.13 15.24
C TYR A 357 21.15 17.49 13.79
N GLU A 358 21.87 16.62 13.10
CA GLU A 358 22.01 16.59 11.63
C GLU A 358 21.12 15.48 11.09
N ALA A 359 20.37 15.77 10.03
CA ALA A 359 19.53 14.85 9.30
C ALA A 359 19.85 14.90 7.80
N GLU A 360 20.08 13.73 7.19
CA GLU A 360 20.33 13.55 5.76
C GLU A 360 19.33 12.54 5.20
N MET A 361 18.70 12.81 4.06
CA MET A 361 17.82 11.82 3.42
C MET A 361 18.62 10.57 3.05
N LEU A 362 18.16 9.39 3.48
CA LEU A 362 18.86 8.12 3.23
C LEU A 362 18.88 7.77 1.73
N PHE A 363 17.71 7.84 1.10
CA PHE A 363 17.48 7.60 -0.34
C PHE A 363 16.68 8.77 -0.94
N PRO A 364 17.33 9.90 -1.27
CA PRO A 364 16.64 11.16 -1.53
C PRO A 364 15.59 11.11 -2.65
N GLN A 365 15.87 10.38 -3.74
CA GLN A 365 14.92 10.26 -4.85
C GLN A 365 13.67 9.48 -4.44
N GLN A 366 13.84 8.36 -3.75
CA GLN A 366 12.77 7.50 -3.26
C GLN A 366 11.94 8.23 -2.19
N VAL A 367 12.59 8.89 -1.22
CA VAL A 367 11.90 9.66 -0.17
C VAL A 367 11.06 10.78 -0.79
N LYS A 368 11.62 11.58 -1.70
CA LYS A 368 10.86 12.62 -2.41
C LYS A 368 9.70 12.04 -3.21
N SER A 369 9.92 10.92 -3.91
CA SER A 369 8.88 10.24 -4.69
C SER A 369 7.72 9.75 -3.81
N ILE A 370 8.03 9.10 -2.67
CA ILE A 370 7.04 8.63 -1.69
C ILE A 370 6.20 9.80 -1.19
N TYR A 371 6.80 10.88 -0.71
CA TYR A 371 6.07 12.05 -0.20
C TYR A 371 5.22 12.72 -1.29
N SER A 372 5.75 12.89 -2.51
CA SER A 372 5.00 13.44 -3.63
C SER A 372 3.79 12.59 -4.03
N SER A 373 3.87 11.28 -3.81
CA SER A 373 2.81 10.34 -4.14
C SER A 373 1.77 10.24 -3.03
N VAL A 374 2.19 10.34 -1.77
CA VAL A 374 1.29 10.44 -0.61
C VAL A 374 0.31 11.59 -0.79
N ASP A 375 0.81 12.76 -1.22
CA ASP A 375 -0.02 13.95 -1.46
C ASP A 375 -1.05 13.75 -2.57
N LYS A 376 -0.76 12.90 -3.55
CA LYS A 376 -1.67 12.59 -4.67
C LYS A 376 -2.69 11.51 -4.34
N ILE A 377 -2.32 10.54 -3.51
CA ILE A 377 -3.16 9.35 -3.26
C ILE A 377 -4.12 9.60 -2.10
N GLY A 378 -3.66 10.12 -0.94
CA GLY A 378 -4.51 10.24 0.27
C GLY A 378 -4.18 11.41 1.19
N GLY A 379 -3.22 12.26 0.81
CA GLY A 379 -2.89 13.50 1.52
C GLY A 379 -2.56 13.30 3.00
N ASN A 380 -3.20 14.10 3.87
CA ASN A 380 -2.90 14.18 5.29
C ASN A 380 -3.10 12.86 6.06
N ALA A 381 -4.07 12.04 5.67
CA ALA A 381 -4.33 10.77 6.35
C ALA A 381 -3.14 9.81 6.20
N LEU A 382 -2.58 9.71 4.99
CA LEU A 382 -1.42 8.87 4.71
C LEU A 382 -0.12 9.42 5.31
N ARG A 383 0.06 10.74 5.38
CA ARG A 383 1.25 11.36 6.00
C ARG A 383 1.48 10.87 7.43
N SER A 384 0.40 10.72 8.21
CA SER A 384 0.46 10.21 9.59
C SER A 384 0.95 8.76 9.70
N ALA A 385 0.69 7.94 8.67
CA ALA A 385 1.02 6.52 8.63
C ALA A 385 2.43 6.25 8.12
N ILE A 386 3.14 7.26 7.60
CA ILE A 386 4.51 7.09 7.11
C ILE A 386 5.42 6.66 8.26
N ASP A 387 5.99 5.46 8.15
CA ASP A 387 7.06 4.97 9.01
C ASP A 387 8.16 4.34 8.17
N LEU A 388 9.10 5.19 7.76
CA LEU A 388 10.30 4.82 7.01
C LEU A 388 11.47 4.41 7.92
N THR A 389 11.25 4.18 9.23
CA THR A 389 12.32 3.63 10.08
C THR A 389 12.81 2.27 9.57
N TYR A 390 14.08 1.98 9.82
CA TYR A 390 14.72 0.74 9.38
C TYR A 390 15.62 0.18 10.48
N ASP A 391 15.74 -1.15 10.51
CA ASP A 391 16.72 -1.84 11.38
C ASP A 391 18.01 -2.17 10.60
N ASN A 392 17.87 -2.45 9.30
CA ASN A 392 18.95 -2.79 8.37
C ASN A 392 18.87 -1.89 7.14
N PHE A 393 20.03 -1.46 6.62
CA PHE A 393 20.14 -0.58 5.46
C PHE A 393 19.64 -1.25 4.18
N ASP A 394 20.00 -2.51 3.93
CA ASP A 394 19.60 -3.23 2.70
C ASP A 394 18.08 -3.41 2.63
N ASP A 395 17.46 -3.71 3.77
CA ASP A 395 16.00 -3.83 3.89
C ASP A 395 15.30 -2.47 3.67
N ALA A 396 15.96 -1.37 4.04
CA ALA A 396 15.46 -0.01 3.82
C ALA A 396 15.48 0.36 2.33
N GLU A 397 16.56 0.01 1.62
CA GLU A 397 16.70 0.25 0.19
C GLU A 397 15.59 -0.46 -0.59
N GLU A 398 15.44 -1.76 -0.35
CA GLU A 398 14.42 -2.61 -0.99
C GLU A 398 13.01 -2.07 -0.73
N ARG A 399 12.72 -1.70 0.53
CA ARG A 399 11.42 -1.18 0.94
C ARG A 399 11.12 0.19 0.32
N TYR A 400 12.05 1.13 0.37
CA TYR A 400 11.84 2.48 -0.13
C TYR A 400 11.68 2.48 -1.65
N SER A 401 12.48 1.65 -2.34
CA SER A 401 12.35 1.44 -3.78
C SER A 401 10.96 0.92 -4.14
N PHE A 402 10.51 -0.15 -3.46
CA PHE A 402 9.18 -0.69 -3.71
C PHE A 402 8.05 0.27 -3.34
N LEU A 403 8.16 1.04 -2.25
CA LEU A 403 7.15 2.03 -1.88
C LEU A 403 7.03 3.15 -2.93
N ALA A 404 8.15 3.68 -3.42
CA ALA A 404 8.15 4.68 -4.48
C ALA A 404 7.48 4.12 -5.76
N PHE A 405 7.85 2.89 -6.14
CA PHE A 405 7.25 2.20 -7.29
C PHE A 405 5.75 1.93 -7.10
N LEU A 406 5.35 1.37 -5.96
CA LEU A 406 3.96 1.04 -5.65
C LEU A 406 3.07 2.28 -5.70
N ALA A 407 3.54 3.41 -5.16
CA ALA A 407 2.79 4.65 -5.16
C ALA A 407 2.54 5.16 -6.59
N GLU A 408 3.52 5.04 -7.49
CA GLU A 408 3.35 5.36 -8.90
C GLU A 408 2.39 4.40 -9.61
N GLN A 409 2.48 3.10 -9.33
CA GLN A 409 1.58 2.10 -9.90
C GLN A 409 0.13 2.32 -9.47
N LEU A 410 -0.12 2.60 -8.18
CA LEU A 410 -1.47 2.83 -7.67
C LEU A 410 -2.14 4.05 -8.30
N GLN A 411 -1.38 5.09 -8.67
CA GLN A 411 -1.90 6.25 -9.42
C GLN A 411 -2.33 5.87 -10.85
N LYS A 412 -1.65 4.91 -11.48
CA LYS A 412 -1.93 4.46 -12.86
C LYS A 412 -3.07 3.44 -12.94
N ILE A 413 -3.31 2.69 -11.86
CA ILE A 413 -4.32 1.64 -11.81
C ILE A 413 -5.72 2.27 -11.74
N SER A 414 -6.55 2.07 -12.77
CA SER A 414 -7.97 2.44 -12.70
C SER A 414 -8.78 1.38 -11.94
N TYR A 415 -8.51 0.09 -12.22
CA TYR A 415 -9.07 -1.07 -11.54
C TYR A 415 -7.99 -2.13 -11.36
N PHE A 416 -8.11 -2.98 -10.33
CA PHE A 416 -7.12 -4.04 -10.09
C PHE A 416 -7.33 -5.22 -11.04
N PRO A 417 -6.39 -5.46 -12.00
CA PRO A 417 -6.61 -6.40 -13.08
C PRO A 417 -6.66 -7.85 -12.60
N TYR A 418 -7.50 -8.64 -13.25
CA TYR A 418 -7.47 -10.10 -13.15
C TYR A 418 -6.43 -10.67 -14.11
N GLN A 419 -5.29 -11.02 -13.55
CA GLN A 419 -4.20 -11.62 -14.32
C GLN A 419 -4.56 -13.03 -14.81
N SER A 420 -3.77 -13.52 -15.76
CA SER A 420 -3.81 -14.93 -16.17
C SER A 420 -3.70 -15.84 -14.95
N THR A 421 -4.36 -17.01 -14.99
CA THR A 421 -4.21 -18.03 -13.94
C THR A 421 -2.82 -18.62 -13.87
N THR A 422 -2.02 -18.43 -14.93
CA THR A 422 -0.58 -18.76 -14.94
C THR A 422 0.29 -17.72 -14.23
N GLY A 423 -0.24 -16.55 -13.88
CA GLY A 423 0.49 -15.46 -13.24
C GLY A 423 0.53 -14.17 -14.05
N LEU A 424 1.06 -13.12 -13.44
CA LEU A 424 1.29 -11.80 -14.02
C LEU A 424 2.38 -11.90 -15.10
N ASP A 425 2.04 -11.54 -16.34
CA ASP A 425 2.96 -11.63 -17.49
C ASP A 425 4.26 -10.87 -17.23
N TYR A 426 4.17 -9.64 -16.71
CA TYR A 426 5.33 -8.83 -16.32
C TYR A 426 6.26 -9.59 -15.37
N PHE A 427 5.73 -10.22 -14.31
CA PHE A 427 6.55 -11.00 -13.38
C PHE A 427 7.20 -12.21 -14.06
N ARG A 428 6.47 -12.96 -14.89
CA ARG A 428 7.02 -14.12 -15.61
C ARG A 428 8.13 -13.69 -16.58
N GLN A 429 7.96 -12.56 -17.26
CA GLN A 429 8.98 -11.99 -18.14
C GLN A 429 10.25 -11.67 -17.36
N GLN A 430 10.16 -10.90 -16.27
CA GLN A 430 11.31 -10.57 -15.44
C GLN A 430 12.01 -11.82 -14.92
N LEU A 431 11.25 -12.80 -14.42
CA LEU A 431 11.83 -14.04 -13.91
C LEU A 431 12.53 -14.84 -15.02
N SER A 432 11.95 -14.91 -16.22
CA SER A 432 12.58 -15.57 -17.36
C SER A 432 13.91 -14.91 -17.75
N GLU A 433 13.98 -13.58 -17.71
CA GLU A 433 15.20 -12.82 -17.98
C GLU A 433 16.25 -13.02 -16.88
N TYR A 434 15.83 -13.11 -15.61
CA TYR A 434 16.73 -13.45 -14.51
C TYR A 434 17.37 -14.81 -14.67
N PHE A 435 16.57 -15.84 -15.00
CA PHE A 435 17.09 -17.16 -15.32
C PHE A 435 18.07 -17.12 -16.50
N ARG A 436 17.77 -16.33 -17.53
CA ARG A 436 18.63 -16.18 -18.71
C ARG A 436 19.96 -15.49 -18.38
N TYR A 437 19.94 -14.34 -17.73
CA TYR A 437 21.13 -13.50 -17.55
C TYR A 437 22.00 -13.93 -16.38
N TYR A 438 21.39 -14.28 -15.24
CA TYR A 438 22.15 -14.63 -14.03
C TYR A 438 22.41 -16.13 -13.93
N LEU A 439 21.41 -16.98 -14.23
CA LEU A 439 21.53 -18.44 -14.06
C LEU A 439 21.95 -19.16 -15.35
N ARG A 440 22.01 -18.45 -16.49
CA ARG A 440 22.34 -19.00 -17.81
C ARG A 440 21.42 -20.14 -18.23
N VAL A 441 20.16 -20.09 -17.83
CA VAL A 441 19.12 -21.07 -18.20
C VAL A 441 18.15 -20.43 -19.18
N ASP A 442 18.00 -21.02 -20.36
CA ASP A 442 17.05 -20.55 -21.38
C ASP A 442 15.61 -20.98 -21.03
N ILE A 443 14.90 -20.08 -20.36
CA ILE A 443 13.48 -20.22 -20.00
C ILE A 443 12.69 -19.12 -20.71
N LYS A 444 11.49 -19.45 -21.17
CA LYS A 444 10.50 -18.49 -21.70
C LYS A 444 9.41 -18.25 -20.68
N GLU A 445 8.72 -17.13 -20.79
CA GLU A 445 7.55 -16.83 -19.95
C GLU A 445 6.45 -17.91 -20.03
N SER A 446 6.32 -18.61 -21.17
CA SER A 446 5.35 -19.69 -21.38
C SER A 446 5.73 -20.98 -20.65
N ASN A 447 6.96 -21.08 -20.14
CA ASN A 447 7.38 -22.17 -19.27
C ASN A 447 7.03 -21.91 -17.79
N LEU A 448 6.58 -20.71 -17.44
CA LEU A 448 6.38 -20.30 -16.06
C LEU A 448 4.89 -20.38 -15.65
N VAL A 449 4.64 -20.97 -14.49
CA VAL A 449 3.33 -20.96 -13.83
C VAL A 449 3.50 -20.48 -12.39
N VAL A 450 2.72 -19.49 -11.98
CA VAL A 450 2.74 -18.90 -10.65
C VAL A 450 1.56 -19.43 -9.84
N THR A 451 1.85 -19.98 -8.66
CA THR A 451 0.84 -20.50 -7.74
C THR A 451 0.91 -19.77 -6.39
N PRO A 452 -0.18 -19.73 -5.62
CA PRO A 452 -0.16 -19.16 -4.27
C PRO A 452 0.84 -19.87 -3.34
N GLY A 453 1.02 -21.18 -3.51
CA GLY A 453 2.06 -21.96 -2.85
C GLY A 453 2.31 -23.32 -3.49
N ARG A 454 3.13 -24.13 -2.80
CA ARG A 454 3.59 -25.44 -3.28
C ARG A 454 2.49 -26.50 -3.27
N ARG A 455 1.58 -26.44 -2.30
CA ARG A 455 0.52 -27.44 -2.13
C ARG A 455 -0.44 -27.43 -3.32
N GLU A 456 -0.82 -26.27 -3.82
CA GLU A 456 -1.76 -26.11 -4.93
C GLU A 456 -1.24 -26.73 -6.22
N LEU A 457 0.06 -26.57 -6.50
CA LEU A 457 0.71 -27.20 -7.64
C LEU A 457 0.60 -28.73 -7.52
N LEU A 458 1.01 -29.28 -6.37
CA LEU A 458 1.04 -30.71 -6.16
C LEU A 458 -0.37 -31.33 -6.16
N ASP A 459 -1.34 -30.71 -5.48
CA ASP A 459 -2.74 -31.13 -5.50
C ASP A 459 -3.27 -31.14 -6.95
N SER A 460 -3.00 -30.10 -7.73
CA SER A 460 -3.44 -30.01 -9.12
C SER A 460 -2.83 -31.13 -9.98
N LEU A 461 -1.53 -31.41 -9.82
CA LEU A 461 -0.88 -32.50 -10.56
C LEU A 461 -1.42 -33.88 -10.18
N LEU A 462 -1.72 -34.12 -8.89
CA LEU A 462 -2.30 -35.37 -8.43
C LEU A 462 -3.73 -35.57 -8.95
N ILE A 463 -4.57 -34.53 -8.90
CA ILE A 463 -5.95 -34.59 -9.41
C ILE A 463 -5.95 -34.75 -10.93
N ASN A 464 -5.12 -33.98 -11.64
CA ASN A 464 -5.05 -33.97 -13.10
C ASN A 464 -4.62 -35.31 -13.67
N TYR A 465 -3.68 -36.02 -13.04
CA TYR A 465 -3.05 -37.18 -13.67
C TYR A 465 -3.23 -38.50 -12.93
N GLN A 466 -3.70 -38.48 -11.68
CA GLN A 466 -3.97 -39.68 -10.85
C GLN A 466 -2.89 -40.77 -10.98
N PRO A 467 -1.62 -40.43 -10.71
CA PRO A 467 -0.53 -41.40 -10.82
C PRO A 467 -0.79 -42.60 -9.91
N SER A 468 -0.57 -43.82 -10.38
CA SER A 468 -0.80 -45.03 -9.57
C SER A 468 0.17 -45.17 -8.39
N LEU A 469 1.40 -44.68 -8.56
CA LEU A 469 2.46 -44.70 -7.56
C LEU A 469 3.26 -43.40 -7.63
N VAL A 470 3.41 -42.75 -6.48
CA VAL A 470 4.21 -41.53 -6.30
C VAL A 470 5.27 -41.78 -5.24
N LEU A 471 6.52 -41.48 -5.56
CA LEU A 471 7.59 -41.38 -4.56
C LEU A 471 7.68 -39.93 -4.12
N VAL A 472 7.62 -39.67 -2.82
CA VAL A 472 7.68 -38.31 -2.29
C VAL A 472 8.68 -38.22 -1.15
N GLU A 473 9.55 -37.21 -1.19
CA GLU A 473 10.45 -36.91 -0.09
C GLU A 473 9.64 -36.61 1.19
N LYS A 474 10.11 -37.08 2.34
CA LYS A 474 9.37 -37.05 3.61
C LYS A 474 8.84 -35.65 3.99
N SER A 475 9.64 -34.60 3.86
CA SER A 475 9.22 -33.23 4.19
C SER A 475 8.16 -32.69 3.22
N LEU A 476 8.30 -32.97 1.93
CA LEU A 476 7.30 -32.59 0.91
C LEU A 476 6.01 -33.39 1.04
N GLY A 477 6.10 -34.62 1.56
CA GLY A 477 4.95 -35.46 1.84
C GLY A 477 3.99 -34.87 2.88
N GLN A 478 4.46 -33.96 3.74
CA GLN A 478 3.61 -33.23 4.69
C GLN A 478 2.70 -32.20 4.00
N LEU A 479 3.08 -31.70 2.81
CA LEU A 479 2.25 -30.80 2.02
C LEU A 479 1.07 -31.52 1.35
N LEU A 480 1.24 -32.82 1.09
CA LEU A 480 0.33 -33.70 0.37
C LEU A 480 -0.67 -34.43 1.28
N ASP A 481 -1.05 -33.78 2.39
CA ASP A 481 -1.91 -34.28 3.47
C ASP A 481 -2.80 -35.48 3.05
N GLN A 482 -2.76 -36.57 3.82
CA GLN A 482 -3.36 -37.89 3.48
C GLN A 482 -4.88 -37.87 3.19
N THR A 483 -5.51 -36.71 3.33
CA THR A 483 -6.95 -36.48 3.14
C THR A 483 -7.32 -35.97 1.74
N SER A 484 -6.39 -35.88 0.79
CA SER A 484 -6.74 -35.67 -0.63
C SER A 484 -7.48 -36.91 -1.17
N LEU A 485 -8.80 -36.92 -0.97
CA LEU A 485 -9.79 -37.92 -1.40
C LEU A 485 -9.76 -38.24 -2.91
N ALA A 486 -8.96 -37.51 -3.69
CA ALA A 486 -8.79 -37.69 -5.13
C ALA A 486 -7.67 -38.67 -5.52
N SER A 487 -6.77 -39.03 -4.61
CA SER A 487 -5.61 -39.85 -4.93
C SER A 487 -5.87 -41.32 -4.55
N SER A 488 -6.29 -42.13 -5.52
CA SER A 488 -6.06 -43.59 -5.50
C SER A 488 -4.57 -43.95 -5.59
N ALA A 489 -3.68 -42.96 -5.62
CA ALA A 489 -2.25 -43.12 -5.71
C ALA A 489 -1.68 -43.75 -4.44
N GLN A 490 -0.85 -44.77 -4.61
CA GLN A 490 0.02 -45.21 -3.53
C GLN A 490 1.13 -44.15 -3.34
N LEU A 491 1.14 -43.47 -2.18
CA LEU A 491 2.19 -42.54 -1.81
C LEU A 491 3.26 -43.29 -0.99
N LEU A 492 4.52 -43.29 -1.45
CA LEU A 492 5.65 -43.84 -0.70
C LEU A 492 6.63 -42.74 -0.33
N HIS A 493 6.93 -42.63 0.97
CA HIS A 493 7.96 -41.70 1.44
C HIS A 493 9.35 -42.24 1.14
N VAL A 494 10.19 -41.40 0.54
CA VAL A 494 11.56 -41.74 0.15
C VAL A 494 12.57 -40.75 0.72
N PRO A 495 13.84 -41.14 0.90
CA PRO A 495 14.90 -40.21 1.29
C PRO A 495 15.26 -39.24 0.16
N ALA A 496 15.75 -38.04 0.50
CA ALA A 496 16.20 -37.00 -0.43
C ALA A 496 17.53 -37.31 -1.17
N LYS A 497 18.03 -38.55 -1.06
CA LYS A 497 19.34 -38.94 -1.62
C LYS A 497 19.15 -39.47 -3.05
N VAL A 498 19.83 -38.88 -4.02
CA VAL A 498 19.67 -39.17 -5.45
C VAL A 498 19.92 -40.64 -5.76
N GLU A 499 20.97 -41.24 -5.21
CA GLU A 499 21.31 -42.66 -5.41
C GLU A 499 20.15 -43.61 -5.02
N TYR A 500 19.45 -43.32 -3.92
CA TYR A 500 18.32 -44.13 -3.47
C TYR A 500 17.09 -43.90 -4.33
N ILE A 501 16.85 -42.66 -4.77
CA ILE A 501 15.75 -42.34 -5.67
C ILE A 501 15.95 -43.06 -7.01
N LEU A 502 17.18 -43.08 -7.55
CA LEU A 502 17.53 -43.81 -8.76
C LEU A 502 17.16 -45.30 -8.66
N GLU A 503 17.60 -45.97 -7.59
CA GLU A 503 17.30 -47.37 -7.35
C GLU A 503 15.78 -47.62 -7.24
N LEU A 504 15.08 -46.78 -6.48
CA LEU A 504 13.63 -46.91 -6.29
C LEU A 504 12.85 -46.67 -7.58
N VAL A 505 13.26 -45.72 -8.42
CA VAL A 505 12.64 -45.47 -9.73
C VAL A 505 12.80 -46.68 -10.64
N GLU A 506 13.98 -47.28 -10.71
CA GLU A 506 14.22 -48.47 -11.55
C GLU A 506 13.45 -49.71 -11.08
N LYS A 507 13.32 -49.90 -9.75
CA LYS A 507 12.64 -51.08 -9.18
C LYS A 507 11.12 -50.94 -9.14
N LEU A 508 10.62 -49.77 -8.75
CA LEU A 508 9.19 -49.56 -8.49
C LEU A 508 8.46 -48.93 -9.67
N LYS A 509 9.18 -48.30 -10.61
CA LYS A 509 8.63 -47.66 -11.81
C LYS A 509 7.47 -46.70 -11.49
N PRO A 510 7.67 -45.73 -10.58
CA PRO A 510 6.64 -44.77 -10.21
C PRO A 510 6.25 -43.89 -11.39
N LYS A 511 5.04 -43.32 -11.35
CA LYS A 511 4.59 -42.36 -12.36
C LYS A 511 5.01 -40.93 -12.04
N MET A 512 5.32 -40.66 -10.77
CA MET A 512 5.76 -39.35 -10.32
C MET A 512 6.77 -39.49 -9.17
N VAL A 513 7.79 -38.64 -9.18
CA VAL A 513 8.74 -38.46 -8.08
C VAL A 513 8.70 -36.99 -7.67
N VAL A 514 8.53 -36.71 -6.37
CA VAL A 514 8.56 -35.37 -5.80
C VAL A 514 9.67 -35.32 -4.77
N THR A 515 10.69 -34.49 -4.99
CA THR A 515 11.88 -34.52 -4.14
C THR A 515 12.52 -33.15 -4.00
N SER A 516 13.09 -32.88 -2.83
CA SER A 516 14.16 -31.90 -2.67
C SER A 516 15.50 -32.64 -2.81
N ILE A 517 16.48 -32.04 -3.47
CA ILE A 517 17.80 -32.64 -3.58
C ILE A 517 18.62 -32.27 -2.35
N ASN A 518 19.33 -33.24 -1.78
CA ASN A 518 20.25 -33.00 -0.67
C ASN A 518 21.28 -31.89 -1.00
N GLU A 519 21.60 -31.04 -0.01
CA GLU A 519 22.50 -29.88 -0.14
C GLU A 519 23.88 -30.19 -0.75
N TYR A 520 24.41 -31.41 -0.54
CA TYR A 520 25.69 -31.82 -1.13
C TYR A 520 25.53 -32.35 -2.56
N GLU A 521 24.50 -33.16 -2.81
CA GLU A 521 24.28 -33.79 -4.12
C GLU A 521 23.78 -32.77 -5.16
N ILE A 522 23.05 -31.75 -4.73
CA ILE A 522 22.52 -30.71 -5.62
C ILE A 522 23.62 -29.94 -6.36
N GLN A 523 24.85 -29.94 -5.83
CA GLN A 523 26.02 -29.33 -6.47
C GLN A 523 26.50 -30.10 -7.71
N SER A 524 26.15 -31.38 -7.85
CA SER A 524 26.60 -32.23 -8.96
C SER A 524 25.60 -32.24 -10.11
N SER A 525 25.93 -31.55 -11.21
CA SER A 525 25.12 -31.61 -12.44
C SER A 525 25.04 -33.01 -13.04
N HIS A 526 26.06 -33.84 -12.80
CA HIS A 526 26.08 -35.23 -13.25
C HIS A 526 25.02 -36.08 -12.56
N LEU A 527 24.88 -35.97 -11.22
CA LEU A 527 23.84 -36.69 -10.47
C LEU A 527 22.43 -36.25 -10.87
N ILE A 528 22.23 -34.94 -11.07
CA ILE A 528 20.96 -34.42 -11.57
C ILE A 528 20.64 -35.00 -12.95
N GLY A 529 21.62 -35.02 -13.86
CA GLY A 529 21.44 -35.62 -15.18
C GLY A 529 21.06 -37.10 -15.12
N GLN A 530 21.74 -37.89 -14.29
CA GLN A 530 21.40 -39.31 -14.08
C GLN A 530 19.96 -39.48 -13.57
N LEU A 531 19.53 -38.65 -12.62
CA LEU A 531 18.17 -38.68 -12.08
C LEU A 531 17.13 -38.38 -13.15
N VAL A 532 17.32 -37.31 -13.91
CA VAL A 532 16.43 -36.92 -15.00
C VAL A 532 16.34 -38.03 -16.05
N GLU A 533 17.48 -38.54 -16.52
CA GLU A 533 17.54 -39.63 -17.50
C GLU A 533 16.88 -40.92 -17.00
N CYS A 534 17.06 -41.26 -15.72
CA CYS A 534 16.40 -42.40 -15.09
C CYS A 534 14.88 -42.25 -15.11
N CYS A 535 14.36 -41.06 -14.76
CA CYS A 535 12.93 -40.77 -14.81
C CYS A 535 12.38 -40.81 -16.25
N ILE A 536 13.13 -40.29 -17.24
CA ILE A 536 12.76 -40.37 -18.67
C ILE A 536 12.63 -41.83 -19.10
N ARG A 537 13.66 -42.66 -18.84
CA ARG A 537 13.68 -44.09 -19.23
C ARG A 537 12.52 -44.88 -18.63
N ASN A 538 12.05 -44.49 -17.45
CA ASN A 538 10.94 -45.15 -16.74
C ASN A 538 9.57 -44.47 -16.96
N ASN A 539 9.47 -43.48 -17.86
CA ASN A 539 8.25 -42.70 -18.09
C ASN A 539 7.65 -42.17 -16.78
N CYS A 540 8.48 -41.41 -16.05
CA CYS A 540 8.18 -40.83 -14.75
C CYS A 540 8.31 -39.30 -14.78
N LEU A 541 7.33 -38.59 -14.21
CA LEU A 541 7.40 -37.15 -13.98
C LEU A 541 8.28 -36.87 -12.77
N LEU A 542 9.36 -36.13 -12.96
CA LEU A 542 10.23 -35.69 -11.88
C LEU A 542 9.86 -34.27 -11.48
N ILE A 543 9.60 -34.05 -10.20
CA ILE A 543 9.35 -32.75 -9.61
C ILE A 543 10.46 -32.47 -8.59
N ILE A 544 11.23 -31.41 -8.84
CA ILE A 544 12.30 -30.95 -7.95
C ILE A 544 11.84 -29.67 -7.24
N ASP A 545 11.84 -29.67 -5.90
CA ASP A 545 11.64 -28.46 -5.10
C ASP A 545 12.99 -27.76 -4.84
N LEU A 546 13.12 -26.53 -5.35
CA LEU A 546 14.28 -25.66 -5.16
C LEU A 546 14.03 -24.51 -4.16
N THR A 547 12.97 -24.57 -3.37
CA THR A 547 12.63 -23.51 -2.39
C THR A 547 13.79 -23.15 -1.47
N ASN A 548 14.61 -24.11 -1.05
CA ASN A 548 15.78 -23.87 -0.18
C ASN A 548 17.07 -23.59 -0.97
N ASN A 549 17.03 -23.57 -2.30
CA ASN A 549 18.18 -23.46 -3.19
C ASN A 549 17.99 -22.37 -4.25
N ILE A 550 17.10 -21.41 -3.98
CA ILE A 550 16.92 -20.22 -4.79
C ILE A 550 17.27 -18.97 -3.99
N ASP A 551 18.07 -18.11 -4.61
CA ASP A 551 18.40 -16.77 -4.12
C ASP A 551 18.23 -15.78 -5.28
N LEU A 552 17.49 -14.70 -5.00
CA LEU A 552 17.33 -13.58 -5.93
C LEU A 552 18.35 -12.50 -5.55
N SER A 553 19.54 -12.58 -6.14
CA SER A 553 20.64 -11.66 -5.88
C SER A 553 21.43 -11.37 -7.15
N SER A 554 22.36 -10.42 -7.07
CA SER A 554 23.26 -10.10 -8.19
C SER A 554 24.38 -11.15 -8.37
N GLN A 555 24.51 -12.09 -7.43
CA GLN A 555 25.50 -13.18 -7.46
C GLN A 555 24.85 -14.49 -6.94
N PRO A 556 23.83 -15.02 -7.63
CA PRO A 556 23.11 -16.18 -7.13
C PRO A 556 23.99 -17.43 -7.15
N GLU A 557 23.70 -18.36 -6.25
CA GLU A 557 24.39 -19.65 -6.20
C GLU A 557 24.01 -20.52 -7.41
N ILE A 558 25.00 -20.83 -8.26
CA ILE A 558 24.80 -21.69 -9.43
C ILE A 558 25.11 -23.14 -9.04
N HIS A 559 24.10 -23.90 -8.64
CA HIS A 559 24.21 -25.32 -8.30
C HIS A 559 24.00 -26.24 -9.52
N GLY A 560 24.11 -27.56 -9.32
CA GLY A 560 24.10 -28.59 -10.35
C GLY A 560 22.83 -28.67 -11.20
N VAL A 561 21.66 -28.28 -10.66
CA VAL A 561 20.40 -28.22 -11.43
C VAL A 561 20.48 -27.11 -12.47
N TYR A 562 20.86 -25.88 -12.10
CA TYR A 562 21.03 -24.80 -13.08
C TYR A 562 22.12 -25.13 -14.12
N ARG A 563 23.24 -25.72 -13.70
CA ARG A 563 24.28 -26.19 -14.64
C ARG A 563 23.78 -27.26 -15.59
N TYR A 564 22.92 -28.18 -15.13
CA TYR A 564 22.29 -29.18 -15.99
C TYR A 564 21.37 -28.51 -17.02
N LEU A 565 20.47 -27.62 -16.58
CA LEU A 565 19.52 -26.94 -17.46
C LEU A 565 20.21 -26.00 -18.46
N SER A 566 21.28 -25.32 -18.05
CA SER A 566 22.08 -24.47 -18.92
C SER A 566 22.69 -25.26 -20.09
N ASN A 567 23.13 -26.50 -19.84
CA ASN A 567 23.76 -27.36 -20.84
C ASN A 567 22.80 -28.23 -21.66
N ASN A 568 21.56 -28.45 -21.19
CA ASN A 568 20.63 -29.42 -21.79
C ASN A 568 19.22 -28.87 -22.06
N GLY A 569 18.92 -27.64 -21.63
CA GLY A 569 17.55 -27.11 -21.60
C GLY A 569 16.67 -27.74 -20.52
N LEU A 570 15.42 -27.29 -20.41
CA LEU A 570 14.42 -27.85 -19.49
C LEU A 570 13.72 -29.07 -20.13
N PRO A 571 13.88 -30.30 -19.62
CA PRO A 571 13.23 -31.49 -20.17
C PRO A 571 11.71 -31.50 -19.95
N GLY A 572 10.94 -32.10 -20.88
CA GLY A 572 9.47 -32.13 -20.79
C GLY A 572 8.87 -33.00 -19.67
N ASN A 573 9.68 -33.86 -19.03
CA ASN A 573 9.27 -34.66 -17.86
C ASN A 573 9.82 -34.10 -16.53
N LEU A 574 10.47 -32.93 -16.54
CA LEU A 574 10.99 -32.26 -15.35
C LEU A 574 10.13 -31.03 -15.04
N VAL A 575 9.65 -30.97 -13.80
CA VAL A 575 9.00 -29.80 -13.22
C VAL A 575 9.89 -29.29 -12.11
N ILE A 576 10.17 -27.99 -12.13
CA ILE A 576 10.90 -27.33 -11.03
C ILE A 576 9.91 -26.43 -10.32
N MET A 577 9.73 -26.62 -9.02
CA MET A 577 8.95 -25.68 -8.20
C MET A 577 9.89 -24.95 -7.24
N ALA A 578 9.60 -23.69 -6.94
CA ALA A 578 10.29 -22.94 -5.91
C ALA A 578 9.39 -21.85 -5.31
N ALA A 579 9.46 -21.69 -4.00
CA ALA A 579 8.85 -20.56 -3.32
C ALA A 579 9.89 -19.45 -3.08
N LEU A 580 9.59 -18.24 -3.56
CA LEU A 580 10.26 -17.01 -3.17
C LEU A 580 9.73 -16.59 -1.80
N ILE A 581 10.61 -16.53 -0.80
CA ILE A 581 10.27 -16.19 0.58
C ILE A 581 11.11 -15.00 1.01
N ASN A 582 10.54 -13.80 0.96
CA ASN A 582 11.11 -12.63 1.60
C ASN A 582 10.38 -12.38 2.92
N ASN A 583 11.12 -12.45 4.03
CA ASN A 583 10.63 -12.15 5.38
C ASN A 583 11.33 -10.94 6.00
N ARG A 584 12.23 -10.29 5.25
CA ARG A 584 13.05 -9.17 5.73
C ARG A 584 12.28 -7.86 5.70
N VAL A 585 11.63 -7.58 4.57
CA VAL A 585 10.85 -6.35 4.36
C VAL A 585 9.39 -6.54 4.77
N TYR A 586 8.71 -7.53 4.18
CA TYR A 586 7.33 -7.89 4.50
C TYR A 586 7.29 -9.34 4.97
N GLN A 587 6.90 -9.58 6.23
CA GLN A 587 6.90 -10.93 6.80
C GLN A 587 5.93 -11.87 6.08
N ASN A 588 6.31 -13.13 5.85
CA ASN A 588 5.50 -14.17 5.20
C ASN A 588 5.01 -13.78 3.78
N TYR A 589 5.77 -12.96 3.06
CA TYR A 589 5.40 -12.51 1.73
C TYR A 589 5.78 -13.54 0.65
N THR A 590 5.28 -14.77 0.76
CA THR A 590 5.71 -15.90 -0.07
C THR A 590 5.00 -15.97 -1.41
N LEU A 591 5.73 -16.20 -2.51
CA LEU A 591 5.21 -16.41 -3.87
C LEU A 591 5.83 -17.67 -4.49
N ASN A 592 5.03 -18.59 -5.04
CA ASN A 592 5.56 -19.80 -5.68
C ASN A 592 5.55 -19.69 -7.20
N PHE A 593 6.60 -20.14 -7.86
CA PHE A 593 6.65 -20.32 -9.30
C PHE A 593 7.07 -21.74 -9.67
N THR A 594 6.75 -22.11 -10.90
CA THR A 594 7.01 -23.44 -11.44
C THR A 594 7.53 -23.32 -12.86
N LEU A 595 8.59 -24.07 -13.20
CA LEU A 595 9.13 -24.20 -14.55
C LEU A 595 8.68 -25.51 -15.17
N ILE A 596 8.09 -25.41 -16.37
CA ILE A 596 7.49 -26.53 -17.09
C ILE A 596 7.76 -26.36 -18.59
N ASN A 597 8.40 -27.35 -19.22
CA ASN A 597 8.58 -27.37 -20.68
C ASN A 597 7.58 -28.32 -21.36
N ASN A 598 6.30 -28.13 -21.04
CA ASN A 598 5.18 -28.89 -21.61
C ASN A 598 3.94 -27.98 -21.64
N SER A 599 3.60 -27.47 -22.83
CA SER A 599 2.50 -26.50 -23.00
C SER A 599 1.14 -27.08 -22.59
N LEU A 600 0.91 -28.37 -22.84
CA LEU A 600 -0.31 -29.03 -22.40
C LEU A 600 -0.39 -29.09 -20.87
N MET A 601 0.72 -29.39 -20.19
CA MET A 601 0.75 -29.38 -18.72
C MET A 601 0.53 -27.98 -18.14
N VAL A 602 1.14 -26.94 -18.74
CA VAL A 602 0.89 -25.54 -18.37
C VAL A 602 -0.59 -25.18 -18.52
N LYS A 603 -1.21 -25.54 -19.65
CA LYS A 603 -2.64 -25.35 -19.87
C LYS A 603 -3.49 -26.09 -18.82
N ASN A 604 -3.19 -27.36 -18.56
CA ASN A 604 -3.91 -28.17 -17.57
C ASN A 604 -3.79 -27.60 -16.15
N LEU A 605 -2.65 -26.99 -15.81
CA LEU A 605 -2.48 -26.29 -14.53
C LEU A 605 -3.23 -24.96 -14.49
N ALA A 606 -3.27 -24.21 -15.60
CA ALA A 606 -4.09 -23.00 -15.71
C ALA A 606 -5.58 -23.30 -15.56
N ASP A 607 -6.06 -24.41 -16.14
CA ASP A 607 -7.43 -24.92 -16.02
C ASP A 607 -7.74 -25.40 -14.59
N ALA A 608 -6.82 -26.15 -13.97
CA ALA A 608 -6.95 -26.55 -12.56
C ALA A 608 -6.95 -25.34 -11.62
N ALA A 609 -6.11 -24.35 -11.89
CA ALA A 609 -6.03 -23.12 -11.12
C ALA A 609 -7.39 -22.41 -11.11
N GLU A 610 -8.04 -22.24 -12.26
CA GLU A 610 -9.40 -21.67 -12.35
C GLU A 610 -10.33 -22.27 -11.30
N LEU A 611 -10.39 -23.60 -11.25
CA LEU A 611 -11.28 -24.45 -10.45
C LEU A 611 -10.91 -24.56 -8.97
N THR A 612 -9.71 -24.15 -8.59
CA THR A 612 -9.17 -24.31 -7.24
C THR A 612 -8.93 -22.96 -6.58
N TYR A 613 -7.76 -22.36 -6.76
CA TYR A 613 -7.37 -21.10 -6.12
C TYR A 613 -7.61 -19.86 -7.00
N SER A 614 -7.98 -20.07 -8.25
CA SER A 614 -8.17 -19.07 -9.31
C SER A 614 -6.88 -18.33 -9.69
N ARG A 615 -6.59 -17.18 -9.06
CA ARG A 615 -5.40 -16.36 -9.38
C ARG A 615 -4.59 -16.05 -8.13
N THR A 616 -3.29 -15.94 -8.35
CA THR A 616 -2.33 -15.44 -7.35
C THR A 616 -2.49 -13.92 -7.18
N PRO A 617 -2.38 -13.37 -5.95
CA PRO A 617 -2.53 -11.93 -5.70
C PRO A 617 -1.63 -11.03 -6.57
N PHE A 618 -2.21 -9.99 -7.16
CA PHE A 618 -1.51 -9.08 -8.08
C PHE A 618 -0.34 -8.35 -7.41
N LEU A 619 -0.59 -7.68 -6.27
CA LEU A 619 0.43 -6.88 -5.58
C LEU A 619 1.64 -7.71 -5.14
N LYS A 620 1.42 -8.99 -4.82
CA LYS A 620 2.48 -9.91 -4.44
C LYS A 620 3.42 -10.20 -5.60
N GLN A 621 2.87 -10.42 -6.78
CA GLN A 621 3.66 -10.62 -7.99
C GLN A 621 4.36 -9.33 -8.42
N LEU A 622 3.70 -8.18 -8.24
CA LEU A 622 4.24 -6.86 -8.56
C LEU A 622 5.48 -6.52 -7.72
N TYR A 623 5.48 -6.86 -6.43
CA TYR A 623 6.66 -6.72 -5.56
C TYR A 623 7.85 -7.53 -6.04
N TYR A 624 7.68 -8.83 -6.29
CA TYR A 624 8.80 -9.65 -6.79
C TYR A 624 9.23 -9.26 -8.21
N ALA A 625 8.31 -8.79 -9.05
CA ALA A 625 8.66 -8.26 -10.37
C ALA A 625 9.52 -6.99 -10.27
N HIS A 626 9.24 -6.12 -9.30
CA HIS A 626 10.06 -4.93 -9.03
C HIS A 626 11.47 -5.32 -8.58
N LEU A 627 11.60 -6.25 -7.63
CA LEU A 627 12.91 -6.75 -7.19
C LEU A 627 13.75 -7.30 -8.35
N LEU A 628 13.11 -8.07 -9.23
CA LEU A 628 13.77 -8.63 -10.42
C LEU A 628 14.16 -7.52 -11.41
N GLU A 629 13.30 -6.54 -11.65
CA GLU A 629 13.59 -5.40 -12.54
C GLU A 629 14.83 -4.64 -12.06
N GLU A 630 14.95 -4.37 -10.75
CA GLU A 630 16.13 -3.72 -10.17
C GLU A 630 17.41 -4.54 -10.40
N LEU A 631 17.36 -5.86 -10.20
CA LEU A 631 18.48 -6.76 -10.45
C LEU A 631 18.85 -6.82 -11.94
N LEU A 632 17.86 -6.71 -12.84
CA LEU A 632 18.04 -6.89 -14.28
C LEU A 632 18.47 -5.62 -15.01
N TYR A 633 18.17 -4.44 -14.45
CA TYR A 633 18.40 -3.15 -15.06
C TYR A 633 19.81 -3.02 -15.69
N PHE A 634 20.84 -3.39 -14.93
CA PHE A 634 22.21 -3.33 -15.44
C PHE A 634 22.56 -4.50 -16.38
N GLN A 635 22.04 -5.71 -16.14
CA GLN A 635 22.38 -6.89 -16.96
C GLN A 635 21.87 -6.77 -18.39
N ARG A 636 20.69 -6.15 -18.59
CA ARG A 636 20.16 -5.88 -19.93
C ARG A 636 21.12 -5.10 -20.82
N THR A 637 21.97 -4.25 -20.24
CA THR A 637 22.97 -3.47 -20.99
C THR A 637 24.24 -4.26 -21.36
N ARG A 638 24.48 -5.41 -20.72
CA ARG A 638 25.67 -6.27 -20.93
C ARG A 638 25.36 -7.60 -21.63
N ALA A 639 24.09 -7.89 -21.84
CA ALA A 639 23.65 -9.17 -22.37
C ALA A 639 24.19 -9.41 -23.79
N THR A 640 24.96 -10.48 -23.95
CA THR A 640 25.23 -11.13 -25.24
C THR A 640 24.18 -12.20 -25.50
N GLU A 641 23.81 -12.43 -26.76
CA GLU A 641 22.92 -13.52 -27.15
C GLU A 641 23.44 -14.86 -26.60
N ILE A 642 22.58 -15.59 -25.89
CA ILE A 642 22.86 -16.96 -25.46
C ILE A 642 22.30 -17.88 -26.53
N GLU A 643 23.12 -18.78 -27.06
CA GLU A 643 22.64 -19.82 -27.98
C GLU A 643 21.62 -20.70 -27.25
N SER A 644 20.41 -20.81 -27.82
CA SER A 644 19.35 -21.66 -27.27
C SER A 644 19.77 -23.12 -27.39
N VAL A 645 19.94 -23.79 -26.24
CA VAL A 645 20.20 -25.22 -26.20
C VAL A 645 18.87 -25.94 -26.41
N GLY A 646 18.75 -26.68 -27.51
CA GLY A 646 17.56 -27.45 -27.82
C GLY A 646 17.25 -28.47 -26.71
N ALA A 647 16.08 -28.34 -26.07
CA ALA A 647 15.66 -29.25 -25.03
C ALA A 647 15.40 -30.67 -25.61
N PRO A 648 15.72 -31.75 -24.87
CA PRO A 648 15.36 -33.10 -25.27
C PRO A 648 13.84 -33.22 -25.46
N GLY A 649 13.42 -33.81 -26.60
CA GLY A 649 12.05 -33.78 -27.11
C GLY A 649 10.96 -34.26 -26.13
N SER A 650 9.76 -33.73 -26.32
CA SER A 650 8.56 -33.84 -25.45
C SER A 650 7.86 -35.22 -25.50
N GLY A 651 8.60 -36.31 -25.29
CA GLY A 651 8.05 -37.68 -25.34
C GLY A 651 7.22 -38.10 -24.12
N TYR A 652 7.17 -37.27 -23.07
CA TYR A 652 6.45 -37.60 -21.83
C TYR A 652 5.00 -37.12 -21.88
N LEU A 653 4.06 -38.07 -21.87
CA LEU A 653 2.62 -37.81 -21.87
C LEU A 653 1.99 -38.48 -20.64
N LEU A 654 1.43 -37.66 -19.76
CA LEU A 654 0.47 -38.12 -18.76
C LEU A 654 -0.94 -37.93 -19.30
N THR A 655 -1.74 -38.97 -19.23
CA THR A 655 -3.16 -38.91 -19.57
C THR A 655 -3.90 -38.16 -18.47
N LEU A 656 -4.74 -37.19 -18.86
CA LEU A 656 -5.65 -36.53 -17.91
C LEU A 656 -6.59 -37.56 -17.29
N SER A 657 -6.89 -37.38 -16.02
CA SER A 657 -7.93 -38.12 -15.32
C SER A 657 -9.31 -37.77 -15.91
N GLU A 658 -10.26 -38.70 -15.79
CA GLU A 658 -11.61 -38.52 -16.34
C GLU A 658 -12.30 -37.27 -15.81
N ASN A 659 -12.16 -37.00 -14.50
CA ASN A 659 -12.72 -35.83 -13.85
C ASN A 659 -12.07 -34.52 -14.31
N ALA A 660 -10.73 -34.48 -14.44
CA ALA A 660 -10.05 -33.29 -14.96
C ALA A 660 -10.41 -33.05 -16.42
N SER A 661 -10.41 -34.10 -17.26
CA SER A 661 -10.82 -34.02 -18.66
C SER A 661 -12.25 -33.49 -18.80
N LYS A 662 -13.19 -33.99 -17.99
CA LYS A 662 -14.59 -33.55 -18.00
C LYS A 662 -14.71 -32.09 -17.57
N ALA A 663 -14.09 -31.71 -16.45
CA ALA A 663 -14.14 -30.35 -15.92
C ALA A 663 -13.49 -29.32 -16.87
N PHE A 664 -12.35 -29.66 -17.49
CA PHE A 664 -11.64 -28.77 -18.42
C PHE A 664 -12.38 -28.62 -19.76
N SER A 665 -13.17 -29.62 -20.13
CA SER A 665 -14.05 -29.56 -21.31
C SER A 665 -15.34 -28.78 -21.04
N HIS A 666 -15.62 -28.43 -19.77
CA HIS A 666 -16.78 -27.61 -19.43
C HIS A 666 -16.65 -26.24 -20.11
N PRO A 667 -17.70 -25.67 -20.75
CA PRO A 667 -17.61 -24.41 -21.48
C PRO A 667 -17.10 -23.24 -20.65
N ALA A 668 -17.38 -23.26 -19.34
CA ALA A 668 -16.89 -22.25 -18.40
C ALA A 668 -15.36 -22.23 -18.21
N ILE A 669 -14.67 -23.28 -18.63
CA ILE A 669 -13.21 -23.43 -18.53
C ILE A 669 -12.59 -23.44 -19.92
N ALA A 670 -13.12 -24.24 -20.85
CA ALA A 670 -12.64 -24.31 -22.23
C ALA A 670 -12.64 -22.95 -22.94
N GLY A 671 -13.63 -22.09 -22.67
CA GLY A 671 -13.75 -20.75 -23.26
C GLY A 671 -12.65 -19.76 -22.86
N ASN A 672 -11.89 -20.03 -21.79
CA ASN A 672 -10.80 -19.16 -21.33
C ASN A 672 -9.56 -19.19 -22.24
N HIS A 673 -9.50 -20.15 -23.18
CA HIS A 673 -8.35 -20.37 -24.08
C HIS A 673 -8.64 -19.97 -25.53
N LEU A 674 -9.72 -19.23 -25.79
CA LEU A 674 -9.95 -18.68 -27.12
C LEU A 674 -8.81 -17.68 -27.42
N GLY A 675 -8.20 -17.83 -28.60
CA GLY A 675 -7.13 -16.95 -29.06
C GLY A 675 -7.71 -15.59 -29.44
N PHE A 676 -7.77 -14.68 -28.48
CA PHE A 676 -8.20 -13.30 -28.69
C PHE A 676 -7.04 -12.46 -29.26
N ASP A 677 -7.38 -11.48 -30.09
CA ASP A 677 -6.48 -10.43 -30.53
C ASP A 677 -6.79 -9.10 -29.83
N ASP A 678 -5.95 -8.08 -30.06
CA ASP A 678 -6.11 -6.76 -29.44
C ASP A 678 -7.40 -6.02 -29.89
N ASP A 679 -8.01 -6.43 -31.00
CA ASP A 679 -9.27 -5.87 -31.52
C ASP A 679 -10.53 -6.58 -30.97
N THR A 680 -10.34 -7.65 -30.19
CA THR A 680 -11.40 -8.47 -29.62
C THR A 680 -12.08 -7.73 -28.47
N VAL A 681 -13.39 -7.50 -28.60
CA VAL A 681 -14.19 -6.89 -27.52
C VAL A 681 -14.88 -7.98 -26.73
N ARG A 682 -14.76 -7.94 -25.40
CA ARG A 682 -15.22 -9.00 -24.50
C ARG A 682 -16.32 -8.54 -23.56
N LEU A 683 -17.48 -9.18 -23.64
CA LEU A 683 -18.58 -9.08 -22.66
C LEU A 683 -18.89 -10.44 -22.00
N ASP A 684 -17.91 -11.34 -21.98
CA ASP A 684 -18.06 -12.71 -21.49
C ASP A 684 -17.42 -12.94 -20.11
N TYR A 685 -16.54 -12.05 -19.65
CA TYR A 685 -15.78 -12.23 -18.43
C TYR A 685 -16.35 -11.42 -17.27
N GLY A 686 -16.80 -12.09 -16.21
CA GLY A 686 -17.62 -11.49 -15.13
C GLY A 686 -16.84 -10.65 -14.13
N GLU A 687 -15.85 -9.87 -14.58
CA GLU A 687 -15.04 -8.98 -13.76
C GLU A 687 -15.55 -7.56 -13.75
N ASN A 688 -15.33 -6.88 -12.63
CA ASN A 688 -15.69 -5.48 -12.50
C ASN A 688 -14.48 -4.61 -12.86
N GLU A 689 -14.45 -4.14 -14.11
CA GLU A 689 -13.42 -3.25 -14.66
C GLU A 689 -13.81 -1.77 -14.56
N LEU A 690 -14.91 -1.46 -13.87
CA LEU A 690 -15.20 -0.08 -13.48
C LEU A 690 -14.13 0.41 -12.50
N PRO A 691 -13.88 1.73 -12.40
CA PRO A 691 -12.86 2.28 -11.50
C PRO A 691 -13.01 1.77 -10.06
N THR A 692 -11.89 1.45 -9.41
CA THR A 692 -11.81 1.12 -7.98
C THR A 692 -11.94 2.40 -7.12
N PRO A 693 -12.47 2.33 -5.88
CA PRO A 693 -12.44 3.46 -4.97
C PRO A 693 -11.00 3.95 -4.67
N GLU A 694 -10.76 5.27 -4.70
CA GLU A 694 -9.45 5.84 -4.36
C GLU A 694 -9.00 5.47 -2.94
N LEU A 695 -9.93 5.47 -1.98
CA LEU A 695 -9.69 5.01 -0.61
C LEU A 695 -9.10 3.59 -0.53
N LEU A 696 -9.40 2.69 -1.47
CA LEU A 696 -8.76 1.37 -1.50
C LEU A 696 -7.29 1.48 -1.86
N LYS A 697 -6.92 2.33 -2.83
CA LYS A 697 -5.52 2.58 -3.19
C LYS A 697 -4.77 3.21 -2.03
N GLU A 698 -5.39 4.16 -1.33
CA GLU A 698 -4.85 4.76 -0.09
C GLU A 698 -4.56 3.69 0.96
N PHE A 699 -5.57 2.89 1.34
CA PHE A 699 -5.40 1.89 2.39
C PHE A 699 -4.44 0.76 1.98
N LEU A 700 -4.36 0.44 0.69
CA LEU A 700 -3.32 -0.45 0.18
C LEU A 700 -1.95 0.17 0.36
N PHE A 701 -1.72 1.41 -0.06
CA PHE A 701 -0.42 2.05 0.10
C PHE A 701 -0.01 2.15 1.57
N GLU A 702 -0.94 2.58 2.43
CA GLU A 702 -0.78 2.59 3.88
C GLU A 702 -0.37 1.23 4.44
N SER A 703 -0.95 0.15 3.91
CA SER A 703 -0.62 -1.22 4.32
C SER A 703 0.80 -1.67 3.92
N TYR A 704 1.55 -0.89 3.15
CA TYR A 704 2.98 -1.15 2.91
C TYR A 704 3.87 -0.12 3.63
N LEU A 705 3.30 1.03 4.03
CA LEU A 705 3.95 2.06 4.86
C LEU A 705 4.02 1.69 6.35
N VAL A 706 3.02 0.97 6.87
CA VAL A 706 3.03 0.54 8.26
C VAL A 706 4.03 -0.61 8.45
N ARG A 707 4.97 -0.43 9.39
CA ARG A 707 6.05 -1.40 9.63
C ARG A 707 5.66 -2.51 10.60
N LYS A 708 4.84 -2.18 11.60
CA LYS A 708 4.40 -3.12 12.64
C LYS A 708 2.90 -3.02 12.80
N TYR A 709 2.26 -4.18 12.79
CA TYR A 709 0.82 -4.30 12.98
C TYR A 709 0.52 -4.92 14.34
N LEU A 710 -0.47 -4.37 15.02
CA LEU A 710 -1.17 -5.11 16.07
C LEU A 710 -2.10 -6.15 15.41
N PRO A 711 -2.28 -7.34 16.00
CA PRO A 711 -3.14 -8.39 15.44
C PRO A 711 -4.57 -7.91 15.11
N GLU A 712 -5.10 -6.97 15.89
CA GLU A 712 -6.45 -6.40 15.71
C GLU A 712 -6.52 -5.46 14.49
N GLU A 713 -5.40 -4.88 14.07
CA GLU A 713 -5.35 -3.92 12.96
C GLU A 713 -5.40 -4.59 11.58
N VAL A 714 -5.04 -5.86 11.50
CA VAL A 714 -5.00 -6.64 10.26
C VAL A 714 -6.19 -7.57 10.09
N SER A 715 -6.99 -7.76 11.15
CA SER A 715 -8.18 -8.60 11.13
C SER A 715 -9.40 -7.83 10.65
N ALA A 716 -10.03 -8.29 9.56
CA ALA A 716 -11.29 -7.75 9.07
C ALA A 716 -12.52 -8.37 9.75
N ASP A 717 -12.33 -9.20 10.79
CA ASP A 717 -13.37 -10.03 11.39
C ASP A 717 -14.56 -9.20 11.91
N ASP A 718 -14.29 -8.21 12.76
CA ASP A 718 -15.35 -7.38 13.35
C ASP A 718 -16.07 -6.51 12.31
N PRO A 719 -15.36 -5.76 11.44
CA PRO A 719 -16.03 -5.00 10.38
C PRO A 719 -16.86 -5.89 9.44
N LEU A 720 -16.35 -7.06 9.03
CA LEU A 720 -17.10 -7.98 8.18
C LEU A 720 -18.37 -8.50 8.87
N ARG A 721 -18.29 -8.87 10.16
CA ARG A 721 -19.50 -9.25 10.92
C ARG A 721 -20.53 -8.14 10.92
N ARG A 722 -20.10 -6.90 11.12
CA ARG A 722 -21.01 -5.75 11.14
C ARG A 722 -21.63 -5.50 9.76
N VAL A 723 -20.88 -5.70 8.68
CA VAL A 723 -21.44 -5.64 7.31
C VAL A 723 -22.42 -6.78 7.07
N LEU A 724 -22.09 -8.01 7.46
CA LEU A 724 -23.00 -9.14 7.37
C LEU A 724 -24.25 -8.95 8.22
N ALA A 725 -24.12 -8.39 9.43
CA ALA A 725 -25.26 -8.01 10.28
C ALA A 725 -26.10 -6.90 9.65
N ARG A 726 -25.50 -5.94 8.92
CA ARG A 726 -26.23 -4.90 8.20
C ARG A 726 -27.02 -5.48 7.02
N ARG A 727 -26.38 -6.35 6.23
CA ARG A 727 -26.92 -6.93 4.98
C ARG A 727 -27.91 -8.07 5.21
N PHE A 728 -27.62 -8.95 6.17
CA PHE A 728 -28.31 -10.21 6.39
C PHE A 728 -29.00 -10.33 7.77
N LYS A 729 -28.97 -9.25 8.58
CA LYS A 729 -29.48 -9.19 9.97
C LYS A 729 -28.99 -10.33 10.86
N ILE A 730 -27.76 -10.78 10.64
CA ILE A 730 -27.12 -11.82 11.46
C ILE A 730 -27.02 -11.34 12.91
N PRO A 731 -27.51 -12.12 13.90
CA PRO A 731 -27.39 -11.77 15.30
C PRO A 731 -25.94 -11.54 15.74
N LYS A 732 -25.69 -10.41 16.41
CA LYS A 732 -24.34 -9.97 16.83
C LYS A 732 -23.66 -10.92 17.83
N ASN A 733 -24.45 -11.73 18.56
CA ASN A 733 -23.98 -12.66 19.58
C ASN A 733 -23.56 -14.04 19.03
N LEU A 734 -23.72 -14.29 17.73
CA LEU A 734 -23.31 -15.55 17.12
C LEU A 734 -21.79 -15.64 16.93
N TYR A 735 -21.31 -16.87 16.71
CA TYR A 735 -19.89 -17.19 16.62
C TYR A 735 -19.14 -16.25 15.68
N SER A 736 -17.98 -15.83 16.16
CA SER A 736 -17.29 -14.65 15.69
C SER A 736 -16.34 -14.99 14.52
N LYS A 737 -15.48 -16.00 14.62
CA LYS A 737 -14.40 -16.20 13.65
C LYS A 737 -14.86 -16.19 12.17
N ILE A 738 -14.17 -15.42 11.33
CA ILE A 738 -14.31 -15.42 9.88
C ILE A 738 -13.11 -16.15 9.27
N VAL A 739 -13.34 -16.90 8.20
CA VAL A 739 -12.28 -17.60 7.47
C VAL A 739 -11.99 -16.84 6.19
N TYR A 740 -10.72 -16.63 5.86
CA TYR A 740 -10.30 -15.91 4.66
C TYR A 740 -9.74 -16.85 3.60
N GLY A 741 -9.84 -16.43 2.34
CA GLY A 741 -9.17 -17.07 1.21
C GLY A 741 -8.72 -16.03 0.20
N ASN A 742 -7.81 -16.42 -0.70
CA ASN A 742 -7.35 -15.58 -1.81
C ASN A 742 -8.43 -15.41 -2.90
N GLY A 743 -9.57 -14.83 -2.51
CA GLY A 743 -10.83 -14.82 -3.23
C GLY A 743 -11.79 -15.95 -2.80
N VAL A 744 -12.96 -16.00 -3.42
CA VAL A 744 -14.03 -16.98 -3.10
C VAL A 744 -13.77 -18.39 -3.67
N ALA A 745 -13.00 -18.50 -4.75
CA ALA A 745 -12.68 -19.77 -5.40
C ALA A 745 -12.03 -20.80 -4.45
N PRO A 746 -10.93 -20.48 -3.72
CA PRO A 746 -10.31 -21.43 -2.79
C PRO A 746 -11.23 -21.80 -1.62
N ILE A 747 -12.11 -20.88 -1.20
CA ILE A 747 -13.12 -21.15 -0.17
C ILE A 747 -14.13 -22.16 -0.69
N TYR A 748 -14.61 -21.99 -1.94
CA TYR A 748 -15.55 -22.92 -2.55
C TYR A 748 -14.92 -24.30 -2.75
N ALA A 749 -13.71 -24.38 -3.30
CA ALA A 749 -12.99 -25.64 -3.49
C ALA A 749 -12.80 -26.38 -2.15
N ALA A 750 -12.44 -25.66 -1.08
CA ALA A 750 -12.36 -26.22 0.26
C ALA A 750 -13.72 -26.73 0.79
N LEU A 751 -14.82 -25.99 0.55
CA LEU A 751 -16.17 -26.46 0.89
C LEU A 751 -16.57 -27.73 0.13
N LEU A 752 -16.18 -27.87 -1.15
CA LEU A 752 -16.39 -29.09 -1.92
C LEU A 752 -15.65 -30.28 -1.29
N LYS A 753 -14.38 -30.10 -0.92
CA LYS A 753 -13.59 -31.14 -0.24
C LYS A 753 -14.24 -31.56 1.09
N LEU A 754 -14.77 -30.62 1.86
CA LEU A 754 -15.51 -30.92 3.09
C LEU A 754 -16.83 -31.66 2.83
N CYS A 755 -17.57 -31.29 1.79
CA CYS A 755 -18.79 -32.00 1.38
C CYS A 755 -18.49 -33.48 1.06
N ILE A 756 -17.39 -33.74 0.36
CA ILE A 756 -16.89 -35.10 0.07
C ILE A 756 -16.51 -35.82 1.37
N LYS A 757 -15.78 -35.17 2.29
CA LYS A 757 -15.38 -35.73 3.60
C LYS A 757 -16.59 -36.15 4.45
N GLU A 758 -17.72 -35.46 4.30
CA GLU A 758 -18.97 -35.81 4.97
C GLU A 758 -19.83 -36.83 4.20
N GLY A 759 -19.38 -37.29 3.03
CA GLY A 759 -20.11 -38.23 2.19
C GLY A 759 -21.43 -37.66 1.65
N LYS A 760 -21.50 -36.33 1.47
CA LYS A 760 -22.71 -35.63 1.02
C LYS A 760 -22.65 -35.33 -0.48
N GLN A 761 -23.80 -35.01 -1.04
CA GLN A 761 -23.95 -34.50 -2.41
C GLN A 761 -24.26 -33.01 -2.35
N ILE A 762 -23.96 -32.29 -3.43
CA ILE A 762 -24.31 -30.86 -3.57
C ILE A 762 -25.38 -30.65 -4.63
N ILE A 763 -26.38 -29.82 -4.32
CA ILE A 763 -27.42 -29.39 -5.24
C ILE A 763 -26.97 -28.07 -5.88
N ILE A 764 -26.89 -28.05 -7.20
CA ILE A 764 -26.47 -26.90 -8.00
C ILE A 764 -27.62 -26.53 -8.95
N PRO A 765 -28.19 -25.32 -8.87
CA PRO A 765 -29.23 -24.87 -9.79
C PRO A 765 -28.73 -24.75 -11.23
N SER A 766 -29.53 -25.14 -12.22
CA SER A 766 -29.26 -24.75 -13.62
C SER A 766 -29.33 -23.24 -13.75
N GLY A 767 -28.47 -22.64 -14.58
CA GLY A 767 -28.35 -21.18 -14.58
C GLY A 767 -27.59 -20.62 -13.38
N SER A 768 -26.72 -21.41 -12.76
CA SER A 768 -25.68 -20.89 -11.86
C SER A 768 -24.40 -20.60 -12.64
N TYR A 769 -23.46 -19.87 -12.04
CA TYR A 769 -22.15 -19.64 -12.64
C TYR A 769 -21.48 -21.00 -12.99
N GLY A 770 -21.20 -21.23 -14.29
CA GLY A 770 -20.75 -22.55 -14.79
C GLY A 770 -19.48 -23.10 -14.13
N TYR A 771 -18.69 -22.23 -13.52
CA TYR A 771 -17.58 -22.57 -12.63
C TYR A 771 -17.96 -23.59 -11.54
N PHE A 772 -19.12 -23.44 -10.87
CA PHE A 772 -19.46 -24.28 -9.72
C PHE A 772 -19.61 -25.75 -10.10
N LYS A 773 -20.26 -26.01 -11.24
CA LYS A 773 -20.42 -27.36 -11.79
C LYS A 773 -19.06 -27.93 -12.19
N ALA A 774 -18.24 -27.16 -12.92
CA ALA A 774 -16.92 -27.59 -13.33
C ALA A 774 -16.00 -27.90 -12.13
N ALA A 775 -16.07 -27.11 -11.06
CA ALA A 775 -15.29 -27.35 -9.84
C ALA A 775 -15.77 -28.60 -9.08
N ALA A 776 -17.09 -28.83 -9.00
CA ALA A 776 -17.63 -30.07 -8.43
C ALA A 776 -17.21 -31.31 -9.24
N GLU A 777 -17.21 -31.22 -10.57
CA GLU A 777 -16.72 -32.27 -11.45
C GLU A 777 -15.22 -32.54 -11.26
N TYR A 778 -14.41 -31.49 -11.14
CA TYR A 778 -12.97 -31.58 -10.93
C TYR A 778 -12.62 -32.30 -9.63
N GLU A 779 -13.30 -31.97 -8.53
CA GLU A 779 -13.13 -32.61 -7.22
C GLU A 779 -13.79 -34.00 -7.11
N LYS A 780 -14.43 -34.51 -8.19
CA LYS A 780 -15.22 -35.76 -8.20
C LYS A 780 -16.38 -35.77 -7.20
N LEU A 781 -16.95 -34.61 -6.87
CA LEU A 781 -18.11 -34.53 -5.99
C LEU A 781 -19.38 -34.91 -6.77
N SER A 782 -20.18 -35.80 -6.19
CA SER A 782 -21.52 -36.08 -6.71
C SER A 782 -22.42 -34.86 -6.52
N TYR A 783 -22.97 -34.34 -7.62
CA TYR A 783 -23.89 -33.20 -7.60
C TYR A 783 -25.24 -33.54 -8.22
N ILE A 784 -26.28 -32.81 -7.79
CA ILE A 784 -27.65 -32.87 -8.31
C ILE A 784 -27.92 -31.54 -9.01
N GLU A 785 -28.22 -31.60 -10.31
CA GLU A 785 -28.61 -30.40 -11.06
C GLU A 785 -30.10 -30.09 -10.84
N LEU A 786 -30.39 -28.95 -10.19
CA LEU A 786 -31.75 -28.49 -9.95
C LEU A 786 -32.23 -27.60 -11.10
N LYS A 787 -33.05 -28.16 -11.99
CA LYS A 787 -33.51 -27.48 -13.21
C LYS A 787 -34.51 -26.35 -12.92
N THR A 788 -34.03 -25.12 -12.97
CA THR A 788 -34.82 -23.88 -12.85
C THR A 788 -35.61 -23.62 -14.14
N GLN A 789 -36.65 -22.79 -14.04
CA GLN A 789 -37.61 -22.57 -15.14
C GLN A 789 -37.64 -21.10 -15.57
N GLU A 790 -37.80 -20.86 -16.87
CA GLU A 790 -37.92 -19.50 -17.45
C GLU A 790 -39.11 -18.74 -16.85
N SER A 791 -40.22 -19.42 -16.55
CA SER A 791 -41.42 -18.82 -15.92
C SER A 791 -41.17 -18.23 -14.53
N ALA A 792 -40.12 -18.68 -13.85
CA ALA A 792 -39.68 -18.15 -12.56
C ALA A 792 -38.41 -17.29 -12.70
N LEU A 793 -38.08 -16.84 -13.92
CA LEU A 793 -36.86 -16.10 -14.25
C LEU A 793 -35.58 -16.86 -13.85
N PHE A 794 -35.64 -18.19 -13.92
CA PHE A 794 -34.60 -19.11 -13.47
C PHE A 794 -34.24 -19.04 -11.97
N LYS A 795 -35.13 -18.49 -11.14
CA LYS A 795 -35.06 -18.65 -9.69
C LYS A 795 -35.43 -20.08 -9.28
N ILE A 796 -34.89 -20.52 -8.15
CA ILE A 796 -35.38 -21.71 -7.45
C ILE A 796 -36.72 -21.34 -6.81
N THR A 797 -37.74 -22.18 -7.01
CA THR A 797 -39.03 -22.02 -6.31
C THR A 797 -39.10 -22.91 -5.07
N PRO A 798 -39.88 -22.53 -4.05
CA PRO A 798 -40.11 -23.34 -2.86
C PRO A 798 -40.54 -24.78 -3.15
N GLU A 799 -41.46 -24.97 -4.11
CA GLU A 799 -41.99 -26.28 -4.50
C GLU A 799 -40.88 -27.15 -5.10
N LEU A 800 -40.14 -26.59 -6.05
CA LEU A 800 -39.05 -27.27 -6.74
C LEU A 800 -37.96 -27.70 -5.76
N LEU A 801 -37.60 -26.83 -4.81
CA LEU A 801 -36.60 -27.15 -3.79
C LEU A 801 -37.10 -28.25 -2.85
N ARG A 802 -38.34 -28.17 -2.38
CA ARG A 802 -38.95 -29.16 -1.48
C ARG A 802 -38.98 -30.56 -2.12
N GLU A 803 -39.37 -30.66 -3.38
CA GLU A 803 -39.35 -31.92 -4.13
C GLU A 803 -37.94 -32.49 -4.32
N CYS A 804 -36.95 -31.64 -4.53
CA CYS A 804 -35.56 -32.05 -4.66
C CYS A 804 -35.00 -32.57 -3.34
N LEU A 805 -35.21 -31.83 -2.25
CA LEU A 805 -34.71 -32.17 -0.93
C LEU A 805 -35.44 -33.35 -0.28
N ALA A 806 -36.74 -33.52 -0.54
CA ALA A 806 -37.49 -34.70 -0.12
C ALA A 806 -36.89 -36.01 -0.68
N ARG A 807 -36.33 -35.96 -1.88
CA ARG A 807 -35.63 -37.10 -2.51
C ARG A 807 -34.16 -37.22 -2.07
N ASN A 808 -33.56 -36.13 -1.59
CA ASN A 808 -32.13 -36.05 -1.30
C ASN A 808 -31.86 -35.31 0.03
N PRO A 809 -32.40 -35.79 1.17
CA PRO A 809 -32.28 -35.10 2.46
C PRO A 809 -30.83 -35.02 2.94
N GLY A 810 -30.48 -33.94 3.64
CA GLY A 810 -29.14 -33.69 4.17
C GLY A 810 -28.08 -33.38 3.11
N SER A 811 -28.49 -33.05 1.88
CA SER A 811 -27.60 -32.56 0.81
C SER A 811 -27.10 -31.16 1.13
N TRP A 812 -26.02 -30.76 0.48
CA TRP A 812 -25.58 -29.36 0.48
C TRP A 812 -26.30 -28.62 -0.65
N LEU A 813 -26.64 -27.35 -0.47
CA LEU A 813 -27.34 -26.53 -1.47
C LEU A 813 -26.49 -25.29 -1.76
N LEU A 814 -26.17 -25.05 -3.03
CA LEU A 814 -25.56 -23.80 -3.47
C LEU A 814 -26.62 -22.81 -3.91
N LEU A 815 -26.55 -21.58 -3.38
CA LEU A 815 -27.38 -20.44 -3.76
C LEU A 815 -26.50 -19.25 -4.13
N ASN A 816 -26.61 -18.75 -5.36
CA ASN A 816 -26.15 -17.39 -5.69
C ASN A 816 -27.22 -16.40 -5.25
N ALA A 817 -27.02 -15.73 -4.12
CA ALA A 817 -27.98 -14.81 -3.56
C ALA A 817 -27.28 -13.65 -2.82
N PRO A 818 -27.85 -12.43 -2.85
CA PRO A 818 -29.19 -12.12 -3.35
C PRO A 818 -29.30 -12.06 -4.88
N ILE A 819 -28.21 -11.77 -5.59
CA ILE A 819 -28.18 -11.64 -7.05
C ILE A 819 -27.70 -12.96 -7.69
N ILE A 820 -28.43 -13.43 -8.68
CA ILE A 820 -28.14 -14.68 -9.40
C ILE A 820 -27.20 -14.40 -10.58
N ASN A 821 -26.02 -15.01 -10.58
CA ASN A 821 -25.17 -15.12 -11.77
C ASN A 821 -25.59 -16.37 -12.56
N PRO A 822 -26.10 -16.24 -13.80
CA PRO A 822 -25.85 -15.15 -14.74
C PRO A 822 -27.00 -14.15 -14.99
N THR A 823 -28.19 -14.34 -14.39
CA THR A 823 -29.40 -13.62 -14.82
C THR A 823 -29.45 -12.16 -14.38
N GLY A 824 -28.77 -11.80 -13.29
CA GLY A 824 -28.88 -10.48 -12.66
C GLY A 824 -30.18 -10.29 -11.88
N VAL A 825 -31.01 -11.33 -11.76
CA VAL A 825 -32.26 -11.32 -10.98
C VAL A 825 -31.96 -11.42 -9.50
N ILE A 826 -32.82 -10.83 -8.66
CA ILE A 826 -32.68 -10.85 -7.21
C ILE A 826 -33.73 -11.77 -6.57
N TYR A 827 -33.30 -12.57 -5.58
CA TYR A 827 -34.21 -13.16 -4.60
C TYR A 827 -34.65 -12.08 -3.62
N ASN A 828 -35.96 -11.84 -3.51
CA ASN A 828 -36.46 -10.93 -2.49
C ASN A 828 -36.35 -11.56 -1.09
N GLN A 829 -36.63 -10.78 -0.04
CA GLN A 829 -36.55 -11.23 1.35
C GLN A 829 -37.35 -12.50 1.63
N SER A 830 -38.62 -12.53 1.20
CA SER A 830 -39.51 -13.67 1.43
C SER A 830 -39.00 -14.92 0.72
N GLU A 831 -38.57 -14.77 -0.54
CA GLU A 831 -38.06 -15.88 -1.35
C GLU A 831 -36.80 -16.49 -0.73
N LEU A 832 -35.81 -15.65 -0.37
CA LEU A 832 -34.56 -16.15 0.22
C LEU A 832 -34.80 -16.83 1.58
N SER A 833 -35.63 -16.21 2.43
CA SER A 833 -35.97 -16.77 3.75
C SER A 833 -36.70 -18.11 3.63
N GLU A 834 -37.65 -18.23 2.70
CA GLU A 834 -38.40 -19.47 2.48
C GLU A 834 -37.49 -20.61 1.97
N LEU A 835 -36.59 -20.33 1.03
CA LEU A 835 -35.64 -21.34 0.52
C LEU A 835 -34.73 -21.88 1.63
N ILE A 836 -34.23 -21.01 2.50
CA ILE A 836 -33.38 -21.42 3.64
C ILE A 836 -34.21 -22.19 4.69
N ALA A 837 -35.46 -21.79 4.93
CA ALA A 837 -36.35 -22.52 5.83
C ALA A 837 -36.60 -23.96 5.34
N ILE A 838 -36.92 -24.13 4.05
CA ILE A 838 -37.10 -25.45 3.43
C ILE A 838 -35.81 -26.28 3.52
N ALA A 839 -34.66 -25.69 3.21
CA ALA A 839 -33.38 -26.40 3.36
C ALA A 839 -33.13 -26.85 4.81
N THR A 840 -33.54 -26.04 5.79
CA THR A 840 -33.42 -26.37 7.21
C THR A 840 -34.32 -27.54 7.62
N GLU A 841 -35.52 -27.66 7.06
CA GLU A 841 -36.45 -28.78 7.30
C GLU A 841 -35.86 -30.14 6.88
N TYR A 842 -34.99 -30.15 5.86
CA TYR A 842 -34.34 -31.35 5.33
C TYR A 842 -32.87 -31.48 5.75
N ASP A 843 -32.47 -30.93 6.91
CA ASP A 843 -31.13 -31.06 7.48
C ASP A 843 -29.98 -30.63 6.54
N SER A 844 -30.25 -29.71 5.61
CA SER A 844 -29.32 -29.36 4.53
C SER A 844 -28.32 -28.27 4.94
N THR A 845 -27.13 -28.32 4.34
CA THR A 845 -26.13 -27.24 4.46
C THR A 845 -26.29 -26.27 3.30
N VAL A 846 -26.65 -25.02 3.57
CA VAL A 846 -26.85 -23.99 2.54
C VAL A 846 -25.59 -23.14 2.42
N ILE A 847 -24.97 -23.14 1.23
CA ILE A 847 -23.91 -22.23 0.85
C ILE A 847 -24.54 -21.09 0.05
N VAL A 848 -24.47 -19.88 0.59
CA VAL A 848 -24.89 -18.66 -0.08
C VAL A 848 -23.65 -17.91 -0.55
N ASP A 849 -23.48 -17.86 -1.87
CA ASP A 849 -22.49 -16.98 -2.50
C ASP A 849 -23.08 -15.57 -2.65
N CYS A 850 -22.61 -14.67 -1.78
CA CYS A 850 -23.00 -13.27 -1.69
C CYS A 850 -21.97 -12.32 -2.31
N ILE A 851 -21.10 -12.80 -3.20
CA ILE A 851 -20.05 -12.01 -3.85
C ILE A 851 -20.57 -10.77 -4.61
N PHE A 852 -21.83 -10.76 -5.04
CA PHE A 852 -22.47 -9.62 -5.72
C PHE A 852 -23.26 -8.68 -4.81
N SER A 853 -23.36 -8.96 -3.50
CA SER A 853 -24.06 -8.06 -2.56
C SER A 853 -23.46 -6.64 -2.57
N GLY A 854 -24.30 -5.62 -2.62
CA GLY A 854 -23.90 -4.21 -2.76
C GLY A 854 -23.99 -3.67 -4.20
N LEU A 855 -24.26 -4.55 -5.18
CA LEU A 855 -24.44 -4.23 -6.59
C LEU A 855 -25.90 -4.28 -7.05
N GLU A 856 -26.85 -4.22 -6.13
CA GLU A 856 -28.27 -4.10 -6.44
C GLU A 856 -28.55 -2.72 -7.10
N PHE A 857 -29.41 -2.66 -8.11
CA PHE A 857 -29.72 -1.38 -8.78
C PHE A 857 -30.58 -0.44 -7.95
N GLU A 858 -31.27 -0.98 -6.95
CA GLU A 858 -32.00 -0.20 -5.95
C GLU A 858 -31.19 -0.19 -4.65
N ALA A 859 -31.06 0.99 -4.05
CA ALA A 859 -30.24 1.18 -2.86
C ALA A 859 -30.88 0.57 -1.60
N ASP A 860 -30.05 0.31 -0.59
CA ASP A 860 -30.44 -0.04 0.79
C ASP A 860 -31.28 -1.32 0.96
N LEU A 861 -31.15 -2.27 0.02
CA LEU A 861 -31.72 -3.60 0.20
C LEU A 861 -30.97 -4.36 1.31
N SER A 862 -31.74 -5.01 2.17
CA SER A 862 -31.24 -5.93 3.19
C SER A 862 -32.16 -7.13 3.30
N TRP A 863 -31.58 -8.28 3.64
CA TRP A 863 -32.29 -9.53 3.87
C TRP A 863 -32.25 -9.84 5.36
N ASP A 864 -33.38 -10.09 6.00
CA ASP A 864 -33.41 -10.50 7.39
C ASP A 864 -33.37 -12.02 7.50
N LEU A 865 -32.21 -12.59 7.82
CA LEU A 865 -32.06 -14.03 8.00
C LEU A 865 -32.06 -14.44 9.49
N SER A 866 -32.42 -13.53 10.41
CA SER A 866 -32.33 -13.79 11.84
C SER A 866 -33.18 -14.99 12.29
N GLU A 867 -34.42 -15.07 11.81
CA GLU A 867 -35.33 -16.19 12.08
C GLU A 867 -34.82 -17.52 11.50
N ASN A 868 -34.32 -17.50 10.26
CA ASN A 868 -33.72 -18.67 9.63
C ASN A 868 -32.51 -19.18 10.43
N ILE A 869 -31.65 -18.26 10.88
CA ILE A 869 -30.46 -18.60 11.66
C ILE A 869 -30.85 -19.15 13.03
N GLU A 870 -31.89 -18.60 13.68
CA GLU A 870 -32.42 -19.14 14.92
C GLU A 870 -32.95 -20.56 14.72
N ALA A 871 -33.72 -20.80 13.65
CA ALA A 871 -34.21 -22.13 13.29
C ALA A 871 -33.05 -23.12 13.06
N ILE A 872 -32.04 -22.73 12.28
CA ILE A 872 -30.84 -23.54 12.03
C ILE A 872 -30.11 -23.86 13.34
N SER A 873 -30.00 -22.89 14.26
CA SER A 873 -29.31 -23.07 15.55
C SER A 873 -30.02 -24.07 16.48
N ARG A 874 -31.31 -24.33 16.28
CA ARG A 874 -32.07 -25.38 16.99
C ARG A 874 -31.82 -26.78 16.42
N THR A 875 -31.26 -26.87 15.20
CA THR A 875 -30.87 -28.14 14.58
C THR A 875 -29.38 -28.43 14.82
N LYS A 876 -28.98 -29.70 14.76
CA LYS A 876 -27.55 -30.09 14.84
C LYS A 876 -26.91 -30.34 13.48
N GLN A 877 -27.70 -30.40 12.41
CA GLN A 877 -27.27 -30.86 11.09
C GLN A 877 -27.28 -29.75 10.05
N SER A 878 -28.33 -28.91 10.03
CA SER A 878 -28.42 -27.78 9.10
C SER A 878 -27.37 -26.72 9.42
N ARG A 879 -26.81 -26.12 8.38
CA ARG A 879 -25.78 -25.08 8.50
C ARG A 879 -26.01 -24.05 7.41
N LEU A 880 -25.80 -22.78 7.73
CA LEU A 880 -25.72 -21.71 6.76
C LEU A 880 -24.26 -21.30 6.62
N VAL A 881 -23.77 -21.20 5.40
CA VAL A 881 -22.45 -20.70 5.05
C VAL A 881 -22.66 -19.50 4.13
N LEU A 882 -22.10 -18.36 4.49
CA LEU A 882 -22.03 -17.19 3.62
C LEU A 882 -20.60 -17.10 3.08
N MET A 883 -20.45 -16.83 1.79
CA MET A 883 -19.16 -16.54 1.18
C MET A 883 -19.23 -15.29 0.31
N GLY A 884 -18.26 -14.40 0.48
CA GLY A 884 -18.21 -13.12 -0.23
C GLY A 884 -16.78 -12.61 -0.33
N GLY A 885 -16.61 -11.39 -0.81
CA GLY A 885 -15.30 -10.80 -0.99
C GLY A 885 -15.35 -9.39 -1.53
N LEU A 886 -14.19 -8.77 -1.68
CA LEU A 886 -14.08 -7.39 -2.16
C LEU A 886 -14.17 -7.26 -3.69
N SER A 887 -14.05 -8.40 -4.40
CA SER A 887 -13.75 -8.42 -5.83
C SER A 887 -14.74 -7.66 -6.71
N LYS A 888 -16.05 -7.76 -6.41
CA LYS A 888 -17.11 -7.25 -7.30
C LYS A 888 -17.62 -5.88 -6.84
N GLU A 889 -17.96 -5.72 -5.57
CA GLU A 889 -18.46 -4.45 -5.04
C GLU A 889 -17.43 -3.30 -5.16
N PHE A 890 -16.15 -3.58 -4.91
CA PHE A 890 -15.10 -2.55 -4.86
C PHE A 890 -14.19 -2.55 -6.10
N SER A 891 -14.57 -3.22 -7.20
CA SER A 891 -13.73 -3.41 -8.39
C SER A 891 -12.30 -3.87 -8.08
N ALA A 892 -12.18 -4.75 -7.07
CA ALA A 892 -10.93 -5.01 -6.37
C ALA A 892 -10.42 -6.44 -6.58
N GLY A 893 -10.88 -7.13 -7.62
CA GLY A 893 -10.70 -8.58 -7.59
C GLY A 893 -9.28 -9.04 -7.89
N GLY A 894 -8.38 -8.24 -8.48
CA GLY A 894 -6.94 -8.52 -8.53
C GLY A 894 -6.25 -8.56 -7.14
N ILE A 895 -6.87 -7.99 -6.10
CA ILE A 895 -6.38 -8.05 -4.71
C ILE A 895 -6.53 -9.46 -4.11
N ARG A 896 -7.52 -10.23 -4.58
CA ARG A 896 -7.80 -11.59 -4.10
C ARG A 896 -8.14 -11.66 -2.60
N PHE A 897 -9.14 -10.90 -2.15
CA PHE A 897 -9.65 -10.99 -0.77
C PHE A 897 -11.07 -11.57 -0.74
N GLY A 898 -11.20 -12.80 -0.22
CA GLY A 898 -12.48 -13.48 0.02
C GLY A 898 -12.64 -13.88 1.48
N TYR A 899 -13.88 -14.02 1.92
CA TYR A 899 -14.23 -14.40 3.29
C TYR A 899 -15.38 -15.41 3.32
N SER A 900 -15.46 -16.16 4.42
CA SER A 900 -16.60 -17.02 4.74
C SER A 900 -16.99 -16.93 6.21
N TRP A 901 -18.30 -16.95 6.45
CA TRP A 901 -18.92 -17.03 7.76
C TRP A 901 -19.91 -18.21 7.78
N SER A 902 -20.13 -18.83 8.94
CA SER A 902 -21.12 -19.89 9.07
C SER A 902 -21.74 -19.94 10.46
N THR A 903 -22.97 -20.46 10.53
CA THR A 903 -23.62 -20.84 11.80
C THR A 903 -22.89 -21.99 12.51
N SER A 904 -22.02 -22.74 11.83
CA SER A 904 -21.26 -23.85 12.42
C SER A 904 -19.79 -23.54 12.64
N LYS A 905 -19.41 -23.38 13.92
CA LYS A 905 -18.00 -23.25 14.34
C LYS A 905 -17.13 -24.42 13.86
N ARG A 906 -17.65 -25.65 13.93
CA ARG A 906 -16.92 -26.86 13.51
C ARG A 906 -16.62 -26.82 12.01
N LEU A 907 -17.58 -26.40 11.19
CA LEU A 907 -17.38 -26.27 9.75
C LEU A 907 -16.32 -25.22 9.42
N LEU A 908 -16.33 -24.05 10.11
CA LEU A 908 -15.33 -23.01 9.88
C LEU A 908 -13.91 -23.44 10.26
N LEU A 909 -13.74 -24.17 11.37
CA LEU A 909 -12.42 -24.70 11.76
C LEU A 909 -11.90 -25.71 10.72
N ALA A 910 -12.78 -26.57 10.21
CA ALA A 910 -12.43 -27.49 9.14
C ALA A 910 -12.09 -26.73 7.85
N LEU A 911 -12.89 -25.74 7.48
CA LEU A 911 -12.69 -24.91 6.29
C LEU A 911 -11.35 -24.17 6.30
N GLU A 912 -10.97 -23.59 7.44
CA GLU A 912 -9.67 -22.95 7.60
C GLU A 912 -8.50 -23.92 7.41
N THR A 913 -8.66 -25.19 7.79
CA THR A 913 -7.62 -26.21 7.59
C THR A 913 -7.51 -26.64 6.13
N GLU A 914 -8.64 -26.65 5.42
CA GLU A 914 -8.67 -27.00 3.99
C GLU A 914 -8.21 -25.86 3.07
N ILE A 915 -8.30 -24.60 3.52
CA ILE A 915 -7.83 -23.46 2.75
C ILE A 915 -6.31 -23.37 2.90
N PRO A 916 -5.55 -23.54 1.81
CA PRO A 916 -4.09 -23.64 1.90
C PRO A 916 -3.40 -22.31 2.22
N HIS A 917 -3.96 -21.19 1.75
CA HIS A 917 -3.41 -19.85 1.96
C HIS A 917 -4.49 -18.80 2.20
N SER A 918 -4.27 -18.01 3.25
CA SER A 918 -5.03 -16.79 3.54
C SER A 918 -4.42 -15.57 2.84
N PRO A 919 -5.22 -14.51 2.62
CA PRO A 919 -4.70 -13.20 2.23
C PRO A 919 -3.62 -12.71 3.19
N HIS A 920 -2.61 -12.04 2.64
CA HIS A 920 -1.53 -11.45 3.43
C HIS A 920 -2.07 -10.35 4.38
N PHE A 921 -1.43 -10.14 5.54
CA PHE A 921 -1.94 -9.20 6.54
C PHE A 921 -2.02 -7.76 6.04
N THR A 922 -1.19 -7.36 5.07
CA THR A 922 -1.30 -6.04 4.41
C THR A 922 -2.63 -5.88 3.70
N LEU A 923 -3.10 -6.93 3.01
CA LEU A 923 -4.43 -6.95 2.40
C LEU A 923 -5.54 -7.01 3.46
N GLY A 924 -5.32 -7.73 4.56
CA GLY A 924 -6.23 -7.76 5.70
C GLY A 924 -6.43 -6.38 6.33
N TYR A 925 -5.35 -5.62 6.49
CA TYR A 925 -5.37 -4.23 6.95
C TYR A 925 -6.19 -3.32 6.01
N ALA A 926 -5.88 -3.37 4.71
CA ALA A 926 -6.59 -2.57 3.71
C ALA A 926 -8.09 -2.93 3.64
N ALA A 927 -8.41 -4.23 3.67
CA ALA A 927 -9.78 -4.72 3.73
C ALA A 927 -10.51 -4.22 4.98
N ARG A 928 -9.87 -4.30 6.16
CA ARG A 928 -10.45 -3.80 7.41
C ARG A 928 -10.80 -2.32 7.31
N LYS A 929 -9.87 -1.47 6.87
CA LYS A 929 -10.11 -0.01 6.74
C LYS A 929 -11.21 0.30 5.72
N LEU A 930 -11.21 -0.36 4.56
CA LEU A 930 -12.25 -0.17 3.53
C LEU A 930 -13.64 -0.52 4.06
N ILE A 931 -13.77 -1.66 4.73
CA ILE A 931 -15.04 -2.13 5.29
C ILE A 931 -15.47 -1.23 6.45
N SER A 932 -14.54 -0.78 7.29
CA SER A 932 -14.80 0.20 8.34
C SER A 932 -15.33 1.52 7.76
N ALA A 933 -14.73 2.04 6.68
CA ALA A 933 -15.19 3.24 5.98
C ALA A 933 -16.62 3.04 5.44
N GLN A 934 -16.94 1.86 4.92
CA GLN A 934 -18.30 1.53 4.47
C GLN A 934 -19.33 1.51 5.62
N LEU A 935 -18.91 1.07 6.81
CA LEU A 935 -19.76 1.03 8.01
C LEU A 935 -19.98 2.41 8.64
N THR A 936 -18.97 3.28 8.58
CA THR A 936 -19.06 4.66 9.06
C THR A 936 -19.70 5.61 8.05
N HIS A 937 -20.14 5.09 6.89
CA HIS A 937 -20.71 5.86 5.79
C HIS A 937 -19.77 6.97 5.33
N ASP A 938 -18.49 6.63 5.13
CA ASP A 938 -17.53 7.52 4.51
C ASP A 938 -18.11 8.11 3.21
N LYS A 939 -18.12 9.44 3.12
CA LYS A 939 -18.84 10.17 2.08
C LYS A 939 -18.31 9.83 0.68
N GLU A 940 -16.99 9.75 0.53
CA GLU A 940 -16.35 9.51 -0.76
C GLU A 940 -16.59 8.06 -1.22
N LEU A 941 -16.42 7.10 -0.31
CA LEU A 941 -16.67 5.70 -0.62
C LEU A 941 -18.14 5.46 -1.01
N ILE A 942 -19.10 5.99 -0.24
CA ILE A 942 -20.53 5.78 -0.52
C ILE A 942 -20.93 6.42 -1.84
N GLN A 943 -20.44 7.63 -2.15
CA GLN A 943 -20.68 8.28 -3.44
C GLN A 943 -20.10 7.47 -4.60
N HIS A 944 -18.88 6.94 -4.45
CA HIS A 944 -18.26 6.07 -5.45
C HIS A 944 -19.11 4.80 -5.71
N LEU A 945 -19.50 4.08 -4.65
CA LEU A 945 -20.30 2.86 -4.78
C LEU A 945 -21.69 3.14 -5.38
N GLN A 946 -22.30 4.28 -5.05
CA GLN A 946 -23.56 4.71 -5.66
C GLN A 946 -23.39 5.01 -7.15
N HIS A 947 -22.35 5.73 -7.53
CA HIS A 947 -22.05 6.03 -8.92
C HIS A 947 -21.82 4.76 -9.74
N GLN A 948 -21.13 3.78 -9.17
CA GLN A 948 -20.93 2.47 -9.79
C GLN A 948 -22.26 1.76 -10.06
N ARG A 949 -23.15 1.66 -9.06
CA ARG A 949 -24.49 1.08 -9.22
C ARG A 949 -25.31 1.78 -10.31
N GLU A 950 -25.32 3.10 -10.33
CA GLU A 950 -26.03 3.88 -11.34
C GLU A 950 -25.47 3.66 -12.75
N THR A 951 -24.15 3.52 -12.87
CA THR A 951 -23.48 3.19 -14.14
C THR A 951 -23.93 1.83 -14.63
N LEU A 952 -23.87 0.79 -13.79
CA LEU A 952 -24.34 -0.56 -14.13
C LEU A 952 -25.83 -0.57 -14.51
N LYS A 953 -26.68 0.16 -13.77
CA LYS A 953 -28.12 0.31 -14.06
C LYS A 953 -28.38 0.97 -15.41
N LYS A 954 -27.65 2.04 -15.75
CA LYS A 954 -27.74 2.72 -17.05
C LYS A 954 -27.29 1.80 -18.19
N ARG A 955 -26.16 1.10 -18.01
CA ARG A 955 -25.63 0.15 -18.97
C ARG A 955 -26.58 -1.02 -19.21
N ALA A 956 -27.19 -1.56 -18.14
CA ALA A 956 -28.22 -2.58 -18.24
C ALA A 956 -29.41 -2.12 -19.10
N ARG A 957 -29.97 -0.93 -18.81
CA ARG A 957 -31.08 -0.35 -19.58
C ARG A 957 -30.74 -0.17 -21.06
N LEU A 958 -29.57 0.41 -21.35
CA LEU A 958 -29.10 0.64 -22.71
C LEU A 958 -28.92 -0.69 -23.48
N LEU A 959 -28.27 -1.66 -22.86
CA LEU A 959 -28.02 -2.95 -23.49
C LEU A 959 -29.33 -3.73 -23.70
N THR A 960 -30.27 -3.67 -22.75
CA THR A 960 -31.62 -4.22 -22.93
C THR A 960 -32.30 -3.62 -24.15
N GLU A 961 -32.33 -2.30 -24.28
CA GLU A 961 -32.94 -1.61 -25.43
C GLU A 961 -32.29 -2.06 -26.76
N VAL A 962 -30.97 -2.14 -26.82
CA VAL A 962 -30.23 -2.56 -28.01
C VAL A 962 -30.52 -4.01 -28.37
N LEU A 963 -30.56 -4.91 -27.39
CA LEU A 963 -30.84 -6.33 -27.60
C LEU A 963 -32.29 -6.54 -28.06
N GLU A 964 -33.26 -5.91 -27.40
CA GLU A 964 -34.68 -6.00 -27.77
C GLU A 964 -34.95 -5.48 -29.18
N ASN A 965 -34.35 -4.34 -29.55
CA ASN A 965 -34.43 -3.80 -30.91
C ASN A 965 -33.85 -4.76 -31.97
N ASN A 966 -32.87 -5.60 -31.58
CA ASN A 966 -32.29 -6.64 -32.42
C ASN A 966 -33.00 -8.01 -32.30
N GLY A 967 -34.19 -8.06 -31.70
CA GLY A 967 -35.03 -9.25 -31.64
C GLY A 967 -34.64 -10.27 -30.57
N TRP A 968 -33.90 -9.83 -29.54
CA TRP A 968 -33.64 -10.62 -28.35
C TRP A 968 -34.73 -10.41 -27.30
N GLN A 969 -34.99 -11.44 -26.49
CA GLN A 969 -35.84 -11.38 -25.31
C GLN A 969 -34.93 -11.34 -24.07
N VAL A 970 -34.92 -10.22 -23.38
CA VAL A 970 -34.04 -9.98 -22.23
C VAL A 970 -34.77 -10.34 -20.93
N ILE A 971 -34.07 -11.00 -20.00
CA ILE A 971 -34.55 -11.10 -18.61
C ILE A 971 -34.14 -9.81 -17.90
N PRO A 972 -35.09 -9.02 -17.36
CA PRO A 972 -34.77 -7.75 -16.72
C PRO A 972 -33.82 -7.95 -15.53
N PRO A 973 -32.57 -7.46 -15.60
CA PRO A 973 -31.65 -7.54 -14.47
C PRO A 973 -32.07 -6.53 -13.38
N GLN A 974 -31.87 -6.91 -12.12
CA GLN A 974 -32.13 -6.09 -10.93
C GLN A 974 -30.84 -5.72 -10.17
N GLY A 975 -29.71 -6.33 -10.53
CA GLY A 975 -28.40 -6.02 -9.95
C GLY A 975 -27.27 -6.87 -10.54
N GLY A 976 -26.08 -6.70 -9.97
CA GLY A 976 -24.88 -7.45 -10.36
C GLY A 976 -24.21 -6.85 -11.60
N LEU A 977 -23.45 -7.70 -12.30
CA LEU A 977 -22.58 -7.30 -13.40
C LEU A 977 -23.07 -7.82 -14.76
N PHE A 978 -24.26 -8.39 -14.84
CA PHE A 978 -24.68 -9.15 -16.01
C PHE A 978 -26.19 -9.09 -16.25
N LEU A 979 -26.55 -9.43 -17.48
CA LEU A 979 -27.91 -9.78 -17.89
C LEU A 979 -27.87 -10.97 -18.84
N VAL A 980 -29.02 -11.64 -19.01
CA VAL A 980 -29.18 -12.69 -20.00
C VAL A 980 -30.25 -12.35 -21.02
N ALA A 981 -30.04 -12.77 -22.25
CA ALA A 981 -31.00 -12.59 -23.33
C ALA A 981 -31.05 -13.81 -24.25
N LYS A 982 -32.24 -14.11 -24.76
CA LYS A 982 -32.51 -15.19 -25.71
C LYS A 982 -32.78 -14.58 -27.09
N PRO A 983 -32.13 -15.01 -28.18
CA PRO A 983 -32.29 -14.43 -29.51
C PRO A 983 -33.61 -14.88 -30.18
N GLN A 984 -34.75 -14.58 -29.55
CA GLN A 984 -36.07 -15.15 -29.85
C GLN A 984 -36.48 -15.01 -31.32
N ARG A 985 -36.40 -13.79 -31.88
CA ARG A 985 -36.79 -13.55 -33.28
C ARG A 985 -35.87 -14.26 -34.27
N LEU A 986 -34.61 -14.45 -33.90
CA LEU A 986 -33.59 -15.09 -34.73
C LEU A 986 -33.78 -16.60 -34.77
N ILE A 987 -34.11 -17.18 -33.60
CA ILE A 987 -34.51 -18.58 -33.46
C ILE A 987 -35.70 -18.86 -34.37
N GLU A 988 -36.72 -18.02 -34.33
CA GLU A 988 -37.93 -18.16 -35.16
C GLU A 988 -37.64 -18.00 -36.66
N LYS A 989 -36.87 -16.98 -37.05
CA LYS A 989 -36.55 -16.68 -38.46
C LYS A 989 -35.69 -17.77 -39.11
N GLN A 990 -34.66 -18.26 -38.41
CA GLN A 990 -33.72 -19.26 -38.94
C GLN A 990 -34.10 -20.70 -38.58
N LYS A 991 -35.19 -20.91 -37.82
CA LYS A 991 -35.63 -22.22 -37.30
C LYS A 991 -34.49 -22.95 -36.57
N LEU A 992 -33.75 -22.20 -35.75
CA LEU A 992 -32.68 -22.77 -34.94
C LEU A 992 -33.28 -23.63 -33.83
N ASP A 993 -32.57 -24.68 -33.45
CA ASP A 993 -32.91 -25.45 -32.26
C ASP A 993 -32.73 -24.58 -31.01
N LEU A 994 -33.75 -24.56 -30.14
CA LEU A 994 -33.80 -23.67 -28.97
C LEU A 994 -32.61 -23.85 -28.04
N VAL A 995 -32.09 -25.08 -27.91
CA VAL A 995 -31.00 -25.42 -27.00
C VAL A 995 -29.67 -24.91 -27.54
N THR A 996 -29.42 -25.10 -28.83
CA THR A 996 -28.13 -24.77 -29.50
C THR A 996 -28.10 -23.39 -30.15
N ALA A 997 -29.23 -22.68 -30.18
CA ALA A 997 -29.33 -21.37 -30.81
C ALA A 997 -28.36 -20.35 -30.22
N GLY A 998 -28.25 -20.26 -28.89
CA GLY A 998 -27.35 -19.28 -28.26
C GLY A 998 -25.88 -19.53 -28.60
N ASP A 999 -25.47 -20.79 -28.69
CA ASP A 999 -24.11 -21.18 -29.10
C ASP A 999 -23.83 -20.79 -30.55
N THR A 1000 -24.78 -21.08 -31.45
CA THR A 1000 -24.69 -20.70 -32.87
C THR A 1000 -24.59 -19.18 -33.05
N ILE A 1001 -25.42 -18.42 -32.33
CA ILE A 1001 -25.41 -16.95 -32.43
C ILE A 1001 -24.14 -16.35 -31.83
N THR A 1002 -23.68 -16.88 -30.69
CA THR A 1002 -22.42 -16.41 -30.07
C THR A 1002 -21.23 -16.63 -31.00
N GLN A 1003 -21.16 -17.79 -31.67
CA GLN A 1003 -20.10 -18.07 -32.64
C GLN A 1003 -20.15 -17.07 -33.81
N LYS A 1004 -21.32 -16.84 -34.40
CA LYS A 1004 -21.47 -15.85 -35.49
C LYS A 1004 -21.11 -14.43 -35.04
N LEU A 1005 -21.48 -14.06 -33.83
CA LEU A 1005 -21.16 -12.73 -33.28
C LEU A 1005 -19.64 -12.55 -33.13
N PHE A 1006 -18.92 -13.60 -32.71
CA PHE A 1006 -17.47 -13.58 -32.69
C PHE A 1006 -16.88 -13.51 -34.11
N GLU A 1007 -17.32 -14.36 -35.04
CA GLU A 1007 -16.78 -14.41 -36.41
C GLU A 1007 -17.04 -13.12 -37.22
N GLU A 1008 -18.22 -12.50 -37.10
CA GLU A 1008 -18.62 -11.34 -37.90
C GLU A 1008 -18.28 -10.00 -37.25
N LYS A 1009 -18.25 -9.94 -35.92
CA LYS A 1009 -18.10 -8.68 -35.16
C LYS A 1009 -16.92 -8.68 -34.18
N ASN A 1010 -16.16 -9.78 -34.08
CA ASN A 1010 -15.09 -9.94 -33.10
C ASN A 1010 -15.54 -9.62 -31.65
N LEU A 1011 -16.79 -9.97 -31.32
CA LEU A 1011 -17.42 -9.70 -30.02
C LEU A 1011 -17.70 -11.02 -29.29
N VAL A 1012 -17.15 -11.17 -28.09
CA VAL A 1012 -17.25 -12.38 -27.27
C VAL A 1012 -18.31 -12.20 -26.19
N ILE A 1013 -19.24 -13.13 -26.10
CA ILE A 1013 -20.27 -13.24 -25.05
C ILE A 1013 -20.32 -14.68 -24.54
N ASN A 1014 -20.99 -14.95 -23.40
CA ASN A 1014 -21.17 -16.34 -22.99
C ASN A 1014 -22.42 -16.94 -23.63
N ASN A 1015 -22.26 -18.15 -24.16
CA ASN A 1015 -23.31 -18.87 -24.85
C ASN A 1015 -24.25 -19.66 -23.91
N SER A 1016 -25.21 -20.40 -24.48
CA SER A 1016 -26.23 -21.14 -23.72
C SER A 1016 -25.66 -22.33 -22.96
N THR A 1017 -24.68 -23.03 -23.53
CA THR A 1017 -24.05 -24.14 -22.83
C THR A 1017 -23.22 -23.64 -21.63
N TRP A 1018 -22.62 -22.44 -21.74
CA TRP A 1018 -21.92 -21.80 -20.64
C TRP A 1018 -22.87 -21.35 -19.53
N THR A 1019 -24.00 -20.73 -19.87
CA THR A 1019 -24.98 -20.27 -18.87
C THR A 1019 -25.73 -21.42 -18.22
N GLY A 1020 -25.82 -22.58 -18.89
CA GLY A 1020 -26.72 -23.67 -18.48
C GLY A 1020 -28.19 -23.31 -18.63
N LEU A 1021 -28.50 -22.24 -19.37
CA LEU A 1021 -29.86 -21.75 -19.65
C LEU A 1021 -30.16 -21.96 -21.14
N PRO A 1022 -31.06 -22.89 -21.51
CA PRO A 1022 -31.36 -23.18 -22.90
C PRO A 1022 -31.76 -21.93 -23.70
N GLY A 1023 -30.99 -21.63 -24.75
CA GLY A 1023 -31.23 -20.49 -25.65
C GLY A 1023 -30.79 -19.11 -25.11
N TYR A 1024 -30.39 -18.98 -23.85
CA TYR A 1024 -29.97 -17.70 -23.27
C TYR A 1024 -28.45 -17.51 -23.35
N CYS A 1025 -28.03 -16.31 -23.74
CA CYS A 1025 -26.64 -15.87 -23.70
C CYS A 1025 -26.47 -14.84 -22.56
N ARG A 1026 -25.28 -14.77 -21.96
CA ARG A 1026 -24.95 -13.78 -20.92
C ARG A 1026 -24.08 -12.67 -21.48
N PHE A 1027 -24.39 -11.45 -21.05
CA PHE A 1027 -23.63 -10.25 -21.36
C PHE A 1027 -23.18 -9.59 -20.06
N VAL A 1028 -21.90 -9.22 -19.99
CA VAL A 1028 -21.31 -8.50 -18.85
C VAL A 1028 -21.46 -6.99 -19.05
N LEU A 1029 -21.79 -6.28 -17.99
CA LEU A 1029 -22.07 -4.83 -17.97
C LEU A 1029 -20.90 -3.99 -17.46
N SER A 1030 -19.88 -4.65 -16.91
CA SER A 1030 -18.82 -4.03 -16.12
C SER A 1030 -17.45 -4.00 -16.80
N GLY A 1031 -17.38 -4.16 -18.12
CA GLY A 1031 -16.17 -3.89 -18.89
C GLY A 1031 -15.79 -2.40 -18.85
N ASN A 1032 -14.57 -2.05 -19.25
CA ASN A 1032 -14.19 -0.64 -19.37
C ASN A 1032 -15.11 0.16 -20.33
N ASP A 1033 -15.10 1.49 -20.23
CA ASP A 1033 -16.01 2.36 -21.02
C ASP A 1033 -15.86 2.20 -22.53
N SER A 1034 -14.63 1.99 -23.02
CA SER A 1034 -14.33 1.82 -24.45
C SER A 1034 -14.95 0.54 -24.99
N ASP A 1035 -14.70 -0.59 -24.32
CA ASP A 1035 -15.19 -1.91 -24.72
C ASP A 1035 -16.72 -2.00 -24.60
N PHE A 1036 -17.29 -1.38 -23.56
CA PHE A 1036 -18.75 -1.33 -23.43
C PHE A 1036 -19.39 -0.50 -24.56
N ALA A 1037 -18.81 0.64 -24.92
CA ALA A 1037 -19.33 1.46 -26.01
C ALA A 1037 -19.20 0.75 -27.38
N GLU A 1038 -18.05 0.13 -27.64
CA GLU A 1038 -17.80 -0.58 -28.89
C GLU A 1038 -18.65 -1.86 -29.00
N SER A 1039 -18.86 -2.61 -27.92
CA SER A 1039 -19.76 -3.77 -27.93
C SER A 1039 -21.21 -3.37 -28.23
N VAL A 1040 -21.71 -2.26 -27.65
CA VAL A 1040 -23.04 -1.72 -27.97
C VAL A 1040 -23.15 -1.37 -29.45
N LYS A 1041 -22.12 -0.75 -30.04
CA LYS A 1041 -22.08 -0.44 -31.48
C LYS A 1041 -22.10 -1.72 -32.32
N ARG A 1042 -21.23 -2.69 -32.01
CA ARG A 1042 -21.14 -3.98 -32.72
C ARG A 1042 -22.47 -4.74 -32.67
N LEU A 1043 -23.16 -4.72 -31.53
CA LEU A 1043 -24.50 -5.32 -31.37
C LEU A 1043 -25.58 -4.60 -32.19
N ARG A 1044 -25.54 -3.26 -32.29
CA ARG A 1044 -26.48 -2.51 -33.15
C ARG A 1044 -26.31 -2.85 -34.63
N GLU A 1045 -25.08 -3.07 -35.06
CA GLU A 1045 -24.73 -3.40 -36.44
C GLU A 1045 -24.84 -4.90 -36.77
N PHE A 1046 -25.13 -5.74 -35.77
CA PHE A 1046 -25.26 -7.17 -35.95
C PHE A 1046 -26.64 -7.50 -36.51
N HIS A 1047 -26.69 -7.73 -37.82
CA HIS A 1047 -27.91 -8.11 -38.52
C HIS A 1047 -27.77 -9.53 -39.04
N LEU A 1048 -28.58 -10.44 -38.50
CA LEU A 1048 -28.69 -11.78 -39.05
C LEU A 1048 -29.60 -11.73 -40.29
N GLY A 1049 -28.93 -11.63 -41.44
CA GLY A 1049 -29.49 -11.66 -42.80
C GLY A 1049 -30.60 -12.69 -42.97
#